data_AF-A0A2J6R7D3-F1
#
_entry.id   AF-A0A2J6R7D3-F1
#
_cell.length_a   1.000
_cell.length_b   1.000
_cell.length_c   1.000
_cell.angle_alpha   90.00
_cell.angle_beta   90.00
_cell.angle_gamma   90.00
#
_symmetry.space_group_name_H-M   'P 1'
#
loop_
_entity.id
_entity.type
_entity.pdbx_description
1 polymer ?
#
loop_
_entity_poly.entity_id
_entity_poly.type
_entity_poly.pdbx_seq_one_letter_code
_entity_poly.pdbx_strand_id
1 'polypeptide(L)'
;MADINLILTWIQTVATVFGLAGVLVAVYTLLQSLNQSIMTSIGQISFSAKSMGYFVVKSPGILGLLFGNKPELRRLPTIACLVRAGDNKVYTSAIFDQAPPSSTTVCWVNLYTQFFNQLVLHQQSNSQPSLLHMGIKLEGIESVSDILSKAGSNVQKMKERLKDVLNVENSQDVQEDGDFRVVSSWDSRMRKFSLASRSQTQTWDEESLLPGEELTQDLRLEKESLYASVQRYWLYKNRQLANCVLELDDYKLKTALSKHARAQKFSSADNFQRLITVDQKPCIEVSREELAGLALSLGMCLTVREHNSIEGIGPFGIYISGHRIDMQWRLHISHQHRQADRPTKGSGDSILFAKHMACGSLPFQQSKGLIHCVCVNHEVLHSILKGEHLNIYKRDRHPSSLNYLIHLPAISQLCIYGESYQNSQNPGNKELPLGSIFDITSKDDVSAPREPVSTWPKVVARIAFGGLVPQANNILVDAVQFTVGTRINPCGPECNPGDPCINLVNALANLRSIIDHKARKLNLFGALGRHEILDDSLGSPESTVSETNCLAISNCRHTGALFARYMTLFERLVAMSSHSVVEVYEKCCEIVEIAYQRAVEKEFKEIEARKRREVERQKEGKDSTIKVYCRTPGRDDEDNLAKIVNNVEAKIKYEELVTVEDCANVARCIIAAWAWRVRKLRDLEWREGDSEHMPPTFGRPELDRSAAMADLPSVLALGIL
;
A
#
# COMPACT_ATOMS: atom_id res chain seq x y z
N MET A 1 67.41 57.43 -28.02
CA MET A 1 67.43 56.35 -27.02
C MET A 1 66.17 56.29 -26.16
N ALA A 2 65.58 57.42 -25.75
CA ALA A 2 64.32 57.43 -24.98
C ALA A 2 63.14 56.76 -25.70
N ASP A 3 62.98 56.96 -27.02
CA ASP A 3 61.86 56.39 -27.78
C ASP A 3 61.92 54.87 -27.97
N ILE A 4 63.14 54.29 -28.04
CA ILE A 4 63.32 52.84 -28.19
C ILE A 4 62.95 52.11 -26.90
N ASN A 5 63.30 52.68 -25.75
CA ASN A 5 62.93 52.12 -24.45
C ASN A 5 61.41 52.16 -24.22
N LEU A 6 60.73 53.21 -24.71
CA LEU A 6 59.27 53.32 -24.66
C LEU A 6 58.61 52.22 -25.49
N ILE A 7 59.07 51.98 -26.72
CA ILE A 7 58.54 50.95 -27.61
C ILE A 7 58.74 49.54 -27.00
N LEU A 8 59.92 49.25 -26.46
CA LEU A 8 60.20 47.96 -25.81
C LEU A 8 59.31 47.72 -24.58
N THR A 9 59.07 48.75 -23.78
CA THR A 9 58.18 48.67 -22.61
C THR A 9 56.73 48.38 -23.04
N TRP A 10 56.27 49.00 -24.13
CA TRP A 10 54.94 48.72 -24.70
C TRP A 10 54.83 47.28 -25.22
N ILE A 11 55.83 46.80 -25.97
CA ILE A 11 55.83 45.42 -26.47
C ILE A 11 55.80 44.42 -25.31
N GLN A 12 56.62 44.64 -24.28
CA GLN A 12 56.64 43.79 -23.09
C GLN A 12 55.28 43.80 -22.36
N THR A 13 54.69 44.98 -22.20
CA THR A 13 53.37 45.14 -21.54
C THR A 13 52.28 44.40 -22.32
N VAL A 14 52.24 44.60 -23.64
CA VAL A 14 51.28 43.92 -24.53
C VAL A 14 51.48 42.41 -24.50
N ALA A 15 52.72 41.92 -24.56
CA ALA A 15 53.03 40.49 -24.45
C ALA A 15 52.58 39.90 -23.10
N THR A 16 52.79 40.60 -21.98
CA THR A 16 52.29 40.16 -20.67
C THR A 16 50.77 40.13 -20.58
N VAL A 17 50.07 41.12 -21.17
CA VAL A 17 48.60 41.15 -21.21
C VAL A 17 48.06 39.98 -22.03
N PHE A 18 48.64 39.70 -23.21
CA PHE A 18 48.25 38.54 -24.01
C PHE A 18 48.56 37.22 -23.33
N GLY A 19 49.70 37.11 -22.64
CA GLY A 19 50.05 35.93 -21.84
C GLY A 19 49.03 35.68 -20.72
N LEU A 20 48.65 36.73 -20.00
CA LEU A 20 47.67 36.64 -18.91
C LEU A 20 46.26 36.32 -19.43
N ALA A 21 45.86 36.92 -20.55
CA ALA A 21 44.61 36.58 -21.25
C ALA A 21 44.62 35.11 -21.72
N GLY A 22 45.74 34.62 -22.26
CA GLY A 22 45.91 33.23 -22.66
C GLY A 22 45.76 32.26 -21.48
N VAL A 23 46.35 32.57 -20.33
CA VAL A 23 46.19 31.77 -19.10
C VAL A 23 44.73 31.79 -18.62
N LEU A 24 44.06 32.95 -18.63
CA LEU A 24 42.65 33.03 -18.24
C LEU A 24 41.74 32.22 -19.16
N VAL A 25 41.98 32.26 -20.48
CA VAL A 25 41.24 31.44 -21.46
C VAL A 25 41.54 29.96 -21.25
N ALA A 26 42.79 29.57 -21.00
CA ALA A 26 43.16 28.19 -20.72
C ALA A 26 42.50 27.67 -19.42
N VAL A 27 42.47 28.48 -18.37
CA VAL A 27 41.77 28.14 -17.11
C VAL A 27 40.27 28.04 -17.34
N TYR A 28 39.67 28.98 -18.07
CA TYR A 28 38.24 28.96 -18.38
C TYR A 28 37.85 27.72 -19.20
N THR A 29 38.60 27.41 -20.25
CA THR A 29 38.37 26.22 -21.10
C THR A 29 38.58 24.92 -20.34
N LEU A 30 39.58 24.84 -19.45
CA LEU A 30 39.76 23.69 -18.55
C LEU A 30 38.58 23.55 -17.59
N LEU A 31 38.14 24.63 -16.95
CA LEU A 31 36.98 24.62 -16.05
C LEU A 31 35.70 24.22 -16.78
N GLN A 32 35.49 24.70 -18.00
CA GLN A 32 34.35 24.33 -18.83
C GLN A 32 34.40 22.85 -19.23
N SER A 33 35.56 22.33 -19.62
CA SER A 33 35.76 20.92 -19.96
C SER A 33 35.55 19.99 -18.76
N LEU A 34 36.09 20.36 -17.58
CA LEU A 34 35.87 19.63 -16.33
C LEU A 34 34.40 19.65 -15.93
N ASN A 35 33.74 20.80 -16.01
CA ASN A 35 32.32 20.92 -15.72
C ASN A 35 31.50 20.05 -16.67
N GLN A 36 31.80 20.07 -17.97
CA GLN A 36 31.10 19.23 -18.95
C GLN A 36 31.32 17.73 -18.70
N SER A 37 32.54 17.32 -18.34
CA SER A 37 32.86 15.92 -17.99
C SER A 37 32.13 15.45 -16.72
N ILE A 38 31.96 16.33 -15.74
CA ILE A 38 31.21 16.01 -14.52
C ILE A 38 29.71 15.96 -14.80
N MET A 39 29.20 16.90 -15.60
CA MET A 39 27.80 16.90 -16.03
C MET A 39 27.44 15.67 -16.85
N THR A 40 28.35 15.17 -17.71
CA THR A 40 28.12 13.94 -18.47
C THR A 40 28.24 12.68 -17.63
N SER A 41 29.15 12.63 -16.65
CA SER A 41 29.33 11.44 -15.80
C SER A 41 28.24 11.27 -14.74
N ILE A 42 27.76 12.36 -14.16
CA ILE A 42 26.79 12.34 -13.04
C ILE A 42 25.36 12.61 -13.52
N GLY A 43 25.22 13.14 -14.74
CA GLY A 43 23.97 13.59 -15.30
C GLY A 43 23.60 14.98 -14.79
N GLN A 44 23.25 15.88 -15.72
CA GLN A 44 22.81 17.24 -15.38
C GLN A 44 21.62 17.24 -14.41
N ILE A 45 20.76 16.22 -14.51
CA ILE A 45 19.56 16.07 -13.69
C ILE A 45 19.89 15.93 -12.20
N SER A 46 21.02 15.30 -11.85
CA SER A 46 21.44 15.06 -10.46
C SER A 46 21.73 16.34 -9.66
N PHE A 47 22.00 17.45 -10.35
CA PHE A 47 22.23 18.78 -9.76
C PHE A 47 20.97 19.64 -9.70
N SER A 48 19.89 19.23 -10.36
CA SER A 48 18.62 19.98 -10.38
C SER A 48 17.88 19.80 -9.07
N ALA A 49 17.77 20.90 -8.30
CA ALA A 49 16.92 20.97 -7.11
C ALA A 49 15.47 20.56 -7.38
N LYS A 50 14.97 20.93 -8.57
CA LYS A 50 13.62 20.63 -9.02
C LYS A 50 13.40 19.13 -9.21
N SER A 51 14.34 18.45 -9.87
CA SER A 51 14.16 17.04 -10.26
C SER A 51 14.51 16.05 -9.14
N MET A 52 15.46 16.42 -8.26
CA MET A 52 16.04 15.51 -7.26
C MET A 52 15.57 15.76 -5.83
N GLY A 53 14.89 16.88 -5.52
CA GLY A 53 14.32 17.15 -4.19
C GLY A 53 15.34 17.03 -3.04
N TYR A 54 15.14 16.09 -2.10
CA TYR A 54 16.08 15.86 -1.00
C TYR A 54 17.41 15.24 -1.43
N PHE A 55 17.47 14.69 -2.65
CA PHE A 55 18.58 13.90 -3.16
C PHE A 55 19.57 14.69 -4.01
N VAL A 56 19.37 16.01 -4.12
CA VAL A 56 20.25 16.89 -4.89
C VAL A 56 21.69 16.72 -4.46
N VAL A 57 22.54 16.50 -5.46
CA VAL A 57 23.99 16.45 -5.31
C VAL A 57 24.49 17.88 -5.20
N LYS A 58 25.27 18.18 -4.15
CA LYS A 58 25.90 19.50 -4.03
C LYS A 58 26.93 19.62 -5.15
N SER A 59 26.83 20.68 -5.95
CA SER A 59 27.85 20.97 -6.96
C SER A 59 29.20 21.20 -6.26
N PRO A 60 30.29 20.56 -6.70
CA PRO A 60 31.61 20.83 -6.16
C PRO A 60 31.98 22.29 -6.43
N GLY A 61 32.58 22.96 -5.44
CA GLY A 61 33.14 24.30 -5.66
C GLY A 61 34.26 24.28 -6.71
N ILE A 62 34.59 25.44 -7.28
CA ILE A 62 35.64 25.58 -8.31
C ILE A 62 36.96 24.91 -7.90
N LEU A 63 37.37 25.07 -6.64
CA LEU A 63 38.57 24.40 -6.13
C LEU A 63 38.40 22.88 -6.04
N GLY A 64 37.21 22.40 -5.64
CA GLY A 64 36.92 20.96 -5.62
C GLY A 64 37.01 20.34 -7.01
N LEU A 65 36.55 21.04 -8.05
CA LEU A 65 36.70 20.64 -9.45
C LEU A 65 38.18 20.50 -9.85
N LEU A 66 39.01 21.48 -9.48
CA LEU A 66 40.44 21.49 -9.78
C LEU A 66 41.22 20.38 -9.05
N PHE A 67 40.82 20.03 -7.83
CA PHE A 67 41.44 18.93 -7.07
C PHE A 67 40.89 17.54 -7.41
N GLY A 68 40.00 17.44 -8.40
CA GLY A 68 39.42 16.15 -8.80
C GLY A 68 38.46 15.56 -7.77
N ASN A 69 37.88 16.39 -6.90
CA ASN A 69 36.83 15.95 -5.97
C ASN A 69 35.59 15.59 -6.77
N LYS A 70 35.37 14.30 -7.00
CA LYS A 70 34.15 13.79 -7.61
C LYS A 70 33.02 13.96 -6.59
N PRO A 71 31.91 14.63 -6.92
CA PRO A 71 30.82 14.73 -5.99
C PRO A 71 30.25 13.33 -5.75
N GLU A 72 30.15 12.94 -4.49
CA GLU A 72 29.71 11.60 -4.12
C GLU A 72 28.21 11.49 -4.38
N LEU A 73 27.83 10.57 -5.26
CA LEU A 73 26.42 10.22 -5.47
C LEU A 73 25.85 9.70 -4.14
N ARG A 74 24.68 10.21 -3.78
CA ARG A 74 24.01 9.79 -2.56
C ARG A 74 23.71 8.30 -2.64
N ARG A 75 23.85 7.63 -1.49
CA ARG A 75 23.40 6.26 -1.33
C ARG A 75 21.94 6.26 -0.92
N LEU A 76 21.16 5.38 -1.53
CA LEU A 76 19.75 5.18 -1.23
C LEU A 76 19.54 3.82 -0.58
N PRO A 77 18.55 3.66 0.30
CA PRO A 77 18.10 2.34 0.69
C PRO A 77 17.77 1.50 -0.56
N THR A 78 18.00 0.19 -0.53
CA THR A 78 17.57 -0.70 -1.62
C THR A 78 16.04 -0.82 -1.64
N ILE A 79 15.46 -1.30 -2.74
CA ILE A 79 14.02 -1.59 -2.79
C ILE A 79 13.67 -2.69 -1.77
N ALA A 80 14.58 -3.63 -1.54
CA ALA A 80 14.42 -4.62 -0.48
C ALA A 80 14.32 -3.98 0.92
N CYS A 81 15.10 -2.92 1.18
CA CYS A 81 15.02 -2.16 2.42
C CYS A 81 13.67 -1.43 2.55
N LEU A 82 13.17 -0.85 1.45
CA LEU A 82 11.86 -0.21 1.41
C LEU A 82 10.75 -1.22 1.76
N VAL A 83 10.71 -2.36 1.05
CA VAL A 83 9.74 -3.44 1.33
C VAL A 83 9.85 -3.94 2.76
N ARG A 84 11.07 -4.10 3.31
CA ARG A 84 11.29 -4.50 4.71
C ARG A 84 10.72 -3.50 5.71
N ALA A 85 10.88 -2.21 5.46
CA ALA A 85 10.31 -1.19 6.31
C ALA A 85 8.77 -1.24 6.27
N GLY A 86 8.19 -1.49 5.09
CA GLY A 86 6.75 -1.73 4.93
C GLY A 86 6.25 -2.97 5.69
N ASP A 87 6.98 -4.08 5.61
CA ASP A 87 6.64 -5.32 6.35
C ASP A 87 6.63 -5.08 7.87
N ASN A 88 7.56 -4.26 8.35
CA ASN A 88 7.68 -3.84 9.74
C ASN A 88 6.76 -2.67 10.11
N LYS A 89 5.77 -2.32 9.26
CA LYS A 89 4.75 -1.29 9.51
C LYS A 89 5.32 0.11 9.78
N VAL A 90 6.54 0.39 9.32
CA VAL A 90 7.09 1.75 9.31
C VAL A 90 6.21 2.65 8.45
N TYR A 91 5.65 2.09 7.39
CA TYR A 91 4.65 2.72 6.55
C TYR A 91 3.65 1.68 6.03
N THR A 92 2.56 2.18 5.44
CA THR A 92 1.49 1.40 4.80
C THR A 92 1.32 1.84 3.35
N SER A 93 0.48 1.15 2.58
CA SER A 93 0.24 1.50 1.17
C SER A 93 -0.28 2.94 0.96
N ALA A 94 -0.80 3.57 2.01
CA ALA A 94 -1.30 4.94 1.99
C ALA A 94 -0.24 6.02 1.73
N ILE A 95 1.05 5.66 1.69
CA ILE A 95 2.13 6.54 1.21
C ILE A 95 2.09 6.71 -0.30
N PHE A 96 1.63 5.69 -1.02
CA PHE A 96 1.59 5.66 -2.48
C PHE A 96 0.38 6.43 -3.02
N ASP A 97 -0.74 6.37 -2.30
CA ASP A 97 -1.96 7.13 -2.62
C ASP A 97 -1.70 8.65 -2.53
N GLN A 98 -0.83 9.07 -1.62
CA GLN A 98 -0.49 10.48 -1.40
C GLN A 98 0.69 10.98 -2.24
N ALA A 99 1.35 10.10 -3.00
CA ALA A 99 2.47 10.52 -3.83
C ALA A 99 1.95 11.45 -4.93
N PRO A 100 2.54 12.65 -5.11
CA PRO A 100 2.08 13.57 -6.14
C PRO A 100 2.48 13.01 -7.50
N PRO A 101 1.63 13.17 -8.53
CA PRO A 101 2.10 13.01 -9.89
C PRO A 101 3.11 14.13 -10.15
N SER A 102 4.27 13.78 -10.68
CA SER A 102 5.19 14.79 -11.20
C SER A 102 5.81 14.25 -12.48
N SER A 103 5.72 15.05 -13.54
CA SER A 103 6.35 14.81 -14.82
C SER A 103 7.81 15.25 -14.84
N THR A 104 8.24 16.06 -13.87
CA THR A 104 9.55 16.73 -13.85
C THR A 104 10.54 16.10 -12.88
N THR A 105 10.06 15.37 -11.87
CA THR A 105 10.89 14.65 -10.92
C THR A 105 11.31 13.28 -11.46
N VAL A 106 12.49 12.84 -11.03
CA VAL A 106 12.95 11.48 -11.25
C VAL A 106 11.97 10.49 -10.60
N CYS A 107 11.62 9.42 -11.31
CA CYS A 107 10.56 8.47 -10.92
C CYS A 107 10.64 7.96 -9.48
N TRP A 108 11.84 7.62 -9.01
CA TRP A 108 12.07 7.10 -7.66
C TRP A 108 12.13 8.20 -6.61
N VAL A 109 12.37 9.47 -6.96
CA VAL A 109 12.53 10.56 -5.98
C VAL A 109 11.26 10.75 -5.15
N ASN A 110 10.09 10.71 -5.78
CA ASN A 110 8.81 10.83 -5.06
C ASN A 110 8.60 9.67 -4.10
N LEU A 111 8.89 8.44 -4.54
CA LEU A 111 8.80 7.23 -3.73
C LEU A 111 9.64 7.34 -2.45
N TYR A 112 10.94 7.67 -2.59
CA TYR A 112 11.83 7.79 -1.44
C TYR A 112 11.51 9.02 -0.58
N THR A 113 11.08 10.13 -1.17
CA THR A 113 10.64 11.33 -0.42
C THR A 113 9.49 10.99 0.52
N GLN A 114 8.45 10.29 0.02
CA GLN A 114 7.33 9.84 0.86
C GLN A 114 7.80 8.89 1.95
N PHE A 115 8.67 7.94 1.61
CA PHE A 115 9.24 7.01 2.58
C PHE A 115 9.98 7.72 3.72
N PHE A 116 10.87 8.69 3.42
CA PHE A 116 11.59 9.43 4.44
C PHE A 116 10.69 10.31 5.30
N ASN A 117 9.66 10.94 4.70
CA ASN A 117 8.67 11.69 5.48
C ASN A 117 7.95 10.81 6.49
N GLN A 118 7.62 9.58 6.11
CA GLN A 118 6.93 8.61 6.97
C GLN A 118 7.85 8.05 8.06
N LEU A 119 9.11 7.79 7.72
CA LEU A 119 10.14 7.48 8.72
C LEU A 119 10.22 8.55 9.80
N VAL A 120 10.28 9.83 9.42
CA VAL A 120 10.32 10.96 10.37
C VAL A 120 9.05 11.01 11.24
N LEU A 121 7.87 10.83 10.64
CA LEU A 121 6.61 10.83 11.39
C LEU A 121 6.52 9.66 12.37
N HIS A 122 6.94 8.46 11.95
CA HIS A 122 7.02 7.27 12.78
C HIS A 122 8.01 7.43 13.94
N GLN A 123 9.14 8.12 13.69
CA GLN A 123 10.10 8.46 14.75
C GLN A 123 9.49 9.40 15.80
N GLN A 124 8.70 10.37 15.37
CA GLN A 124 8.06 11.34 16.26
C GLN A 124 6.88 10.75 17.04
N SER A 125 6.12 9.81 16.46
CA SER A 125 4.98 9.17 17.15
C SER A 125 5.43 8.33 18.34
N ASN A 126 6.56 7.64 18.20
CA ASN A 126 6.92 6.58 19.13
C ASN A 126 7.50 7.08 20.46
N SER A 127 7.83 8.37 20.62
CA SER A 127 8.22 9.12 21.84
C SER A 127 9.21 8.47 22.84
N GLN A 128 9.62 7.23 22.63
CA GLN A 128 10.69 6.55 23.33
C GLN A 128 11.99 6.81 22.55
N PRO A 129 13.09 7.17 23.23
CA PRO A 129 14.41 7.36 22.61
C PRO A 129 15.01 6.09 22.00
N SER A 130 14.26 4.99 21.92
CA SER A 130 14.69 3.67 21.44
C SER A 130 14.83 3.54 19.92
N LEU A 131 14.61 4.60 19.12
CA LEU A 131 15.02 4.57 17.72
C LEU A 131 16.54 4.65 17.54
N LEU A 132 17.26 5.18 18.53
CA LEU A 132 18.71 4.94 18.68
C LEU A 132 19.03 3.44 18.89
N HIS A 133 18.07 2.63 19.34
CA HIS A 133 18.18 1.18 19.47
C HIS A 133 17.64 0.40 18.27
N MET A 134 16.88 1.00 17.35
CA MET A 134 16.47 0.34 16.09
C MET A 134 17.65 0.14 15.12
N GLY A 135 18.86 0.54 15.51
CA GLY A 135 20.06 0.11 14.81
C GLY A 135 20.19 0.67 13.39
N ILE A 136 19.35 1.64 13.01
CA ILE A 136 19.73 2.58 11.95
C ILE A 136 20.67 3.61 12.60
N LYS A 137 21.82 3.13 13.09
CA LYS A 137 22.98 4.00 13.11
C LYS A 137 23.27 4.27 11.64
N LEU A 138 22.72 5.36 11.10
CA LEU A 138 23.23 6.02 9.89
C LEU A 138 24.63 6.61 10.14
N GLU A 139 25.34 6.14 11.18
CA GLU A 139 26.73 6.46 11.43
C GLU A 139 27.52 5.87 10.26
N GLY A 140 28.00 6.76 9.39
CA GLY A 140 28.72 6.41 8.17
C GLY A 140 28.05 6.88 6.89
N ILE A 141 26.83 7.43 6.93
CA ILE A 141 26.21 8.07 5.77
C ILE A 141 25.64 9.43 6.18
N GLU A 142 26.52 10.44 6.28
CA GLU A 142 26.16 11.85 6.50
C GLU A 142 24.99 12.30 5.60
N SER A 143 24.87 11.71 4.42
CA SER A 143 23.80 11.98 3.46
C SER A 143 22.38 11.69 3.98
N VAL A 144 22.17 10.61 4.75
CA VAL A 144 20.82 10.21 5.19
C VAL A 144 20.40 10.99 6.44
N SER A 145 21.31 11.26 7.37
CA SER A 145 21.05 12.17 8.49
C SER A 145 20.68 13.57 8.00
N ASP A 146 21.34 14.05 6.94
CA ASP A 146 20.99 15.31 6.27
C ASP A 146 19.61 15.27 5.62
N ILE A 147 19.22 14.15 5.00
CA ILE A 147 17.87 13.99 4.42
C ILE A 147 16.82 13.99 5.54
N LEU A 148 17.04 13.22 6.61
CA LEU A 148 16.12 13.15 7.74
C LEU A 148 16.01 14.47 8.49
N SER A 149 17.10 15.23 8.65
CA SER A 149 17.05 16.55 9.29
C SER A 149 16.26 17.56 8.45
N LYS A 150 16.44 17.55 7.12
CA LYS A 150 15.65 18.37 6.19
C LYS A 150 14.17 17.99 6.21
N ALA A 151 13.86 16.70 6.12
CA ALA A 151 12.50 16.19 6.21
C ALA A 151 11.86 16.55 7.56
N GLY A 152 12.59 16.39 8.66
CA GLY A 152 12.19 16.79 10.01
C GLY A 152 11.86 18.28 10.13
N SER A 153 12.75 19.15 9.63
CA SER A 153 12.51 20.60 9.57
C SER A 153 11.25 20.94 8.76
N ASN A 154 11.04 20.30 7.62
CA ASN A 154 9.84 20.53 6.78
C ASN A 154 8.56 20.09 7.49
N VAL A 155 8.56 18.91 8.11
CA VAL A 155 7.43 18.40 8.91
C VAL A 155 7.13 19.35 10.07
N GLN A 156 8.14 19.87 10.76
CA GLN A 156 7.97 20.77 11.91
C GLN A 156 7.37 22.13 11.48
N LYS A 157 7.92 22.76 10.44
CA LYS A 157 7.37 24.01 9.87
C LYS A 157 5.91 23.83 9.44
N MET A 158 5.57 22.66 8.88
CA MET A 158 4.20 22.36 8.48
C MET A 158 3.27 22.21 9.68
N LYS A 159 3.72 21.54 10.75
CA LYS A 159 2.96 21.42 12.00
C LYS A 159 2.65 22.78 12.61
N GLU A 160 3.61 23.71 12.59
CA GLU A 160 3.41 25.09 13.07
C GLU A 160 2.35 25.81 12.24
N ARG A 161 2.46 25.79 10.90
CA ARG A 161 1.43 26.37 10.02
C ARG A 161 0.04 25.75 10.22
N LEU A 162 -0.03 24.43 10.44
CA LEU A 162 -1.29 23.75 10.69
C LEU A 162 -1.90 24.21 12.03
N LYS A 163 -1.07 24.38 13.06
CA LYS A 163 -1.52 24.96 14.34
C LYS A 163 -2.05 26.38 14.16
N ASP A 164 -1.41 27.20 13.34
CA ASP A 164 -1.88 28.57 13.10
C ASP A 164 -3.24 28.59 12.41
N VAL A 165 -3.43 27.74 11.38
CA VAL A 165 -4.72 27.59 10.69
C VAL A 165 -5.82 27.12 11.64
N LEU A 166 -5.50 26.22 12.56
CA LEU A 166 -6.47 25.62 13.48
C LEU A 166 -6.69 26.45 14.76
N ASN A 167 -5.70 27.18 15.26
CA ASN A 167 -5.84 28.01 16.45
C ASN A 167 -6.71 29.24 16.18
N VAL A 168 -6.79 29.71 14.93
CA VAL A 168 -7.77 30.72 14.50
C VAL A 168 -9.22 30.22 14.69
N GLU A 169 -9.44 28.91 14.80
CA GLU A 169 -10.77 28.34 15.06
C GLU A 169 -11.16 28.31 16.55
N ASN A 170 -10.20 28.38 17.48
CA ASN A 170 -10.44 28.28 18.93
C ASN A 170 -10.48 29.65 19.65
N SER A 171 -10.17 30.75 18.97
CA SER A 171 -10.17 32.11 19.53
C SER A 171 -11.39 32.95 19.13
N GLN A 172 -12.52 32.33 18.78
CA GLN A 172 -13.80 33.03 18.85
C GLN A 172 -14.37 32.84 20.25
N ASP A 173 -14.19 33.87 21.08
CA ASP A 173 -14.89 34.04 22.33
C ASP A 173 -16.38 33.75 22.11
N VAL A 174 -16.86 32.75 22.83
CA VAL A 174 -18.27 32.52 23.12
C VAL A 174 -18.71 33.70 23.99
N GLN A 175 -19.12 34.79 23.35
CA GLN A 175 -19.98 35.76 23.99
C GLN A 175 -21.41 35.23 23.80
N GLU A 176 -21.92 34.58 24.86
CA GLU A 176 -23.31 34.19 24.98
C GLU A 176 -24.18 35.44 24.91
N ASP A 177 -24.78 35.71 23.75
CA ASP A 177 -26.09 36.34 23.70
C ASP A 177 -26.75 36.15 22.34
N GLY A 178 -27.99 35.65 22.38
CA GLY A 178 -29.10 35.95 21.49
C GLY A 178 -28.93 35.84 19.96
N ASP A 179 -29.69 34.93 19.38
CA ASP A 179 -30.10 34.84 17.97
C ASP A 179 -29.14 34.20 16.95
N PHE A 180 -29.55 32.98 16.60
CA PHE A 180 -28.98 32.09 15.59
C PHE A 180 -29.18 32.66 14.17
N ARG A 181 -28.26 33.49 13.70
CA ARG A 181 -28.00 33.73 12.27
C ARG A 181 -26.51 33.94 11.97
N VAL A 182 -25.70 32.88 12.08
CA VAL A 182 -24.34 32.89 11.51
C VAL A 182 -23.99 31.54 10.89
N VAL A 183 -24.43 31.31 9.64
CA VAL A 183 -23.92 30.21 8.79
C VAL A 183 -23.21 30.75 7.52
N SER A 184 -23.18 32.07 7.29
CA SER A 184 -22.62 32.65 6.05
C SER A 184 -21.13 33.04 6.09
N SER A 185 -20.48 33.05 7.26
CA SER A 185 -19.10 33.55 7.41
C SER A 185 -18.01 32.53 7.02
N TRP A 186 -18.22 31.24 7.31
CA TRP A 186 -17.28 30.15 7.01
C TRP A 186 -17.10 29.90 5.52
N ASP A 187 -18.20 29.89 4.78
CA ASP A 187 -18.18 29.71 3.32
C ASP A 187 -17.49 30.90 2.65
N SER A 188 -17.64 32.11 3.19
CA SER A 188 -16.95 33.31 2.69
C SER A 188 -15.44 33.30 2.98
N ARG A 189 -14.96 32.72 4.10
CA ARG A 189 -13.52 32.66 4.44
C ARG A 189 -12.76 31.53 3.78
N MET A 190 -13.35 30.33 3.64
CA MET A 190 -12.76 29.26 2.83
C MET A 190 -12.89 29.56 1.33
N ARG A 191 -13.98 30.21 0.90
CA ARG A 191 -14.00 30.85 -0.42
C ARG A 191 -12.92 31.92 -0.50
N LYS A 192 -12.69 32.80 0.48
CA LYS A 192 -11.58 33.79 0.45
C LYS A 192 -10.18 33.17 0.52
N PHE A 193 -9.96 31.99 1.09
CA PHE A 193 -8.65 31.33 1.05
C PHE A 193 -8.45 30.60 -0.29
N SER A 194 -9.50 29.95 -0.81
CA SER A 194 -9.49 29.38 -2.17
C SER A 194 -9.50 30.48 -3.26
N LEU A 195 -10.12 31.62 -2.98
CA LEU A 195 -10.19 32.82 -3.80
C LEU A 195 -8.94 33.66 -3.61
N ALA A 196 -8.25 33.71 -2.47
CA ALA A 196 -6.93 34.34 -2.37
C ALA A 196 -5.88 33.50 -3.10
N SER A 197 -6.03 32.17 -3.09
CA SER A 197 -5.28 31.28 -3.99
C SER A 197 -5.71 31.37 -5.46
N ARG A 198 -6.83 32.03 -5.79
CA ARG A 198 -7.36 32.28 -7.15
C ARG A 198 -7.43 33.77 -7.57
N SER A 199 -7.18 34.73 -6.68
CA SER A 199 -7.29 36.18 -6.89
C SER A 199 -5.92 36.84 -6.92
N GLN A 200 -4.87 36.10 -6.53
CA GLN A 200 -3.52 36.39 -6.96
C GLN A 200 -3.30 36.05 -8.46
N THR A 201 -4.33 35.52 -9.13
CA THR A 201 -4.32 35.08 -10.54
C THR A 201 -5.38 35.77 -11.41
N GLN A 202 -5.92 36.94 -11.01
CA GLN A 202 -6.95 37.62 -11.81
C GLN A 202 -6.71 39.14 -11.95
N THR A 203 -5.46 39.50 -12.22
CA THR A 203 -5.05 40.72 -12.95
C THR A 203 -3.71 40.40 -13.62
N TRP A 204 -3.71 39.46 -14.55
CA TRP A 204 -2.62 39.28 -15.51
C TRP A 204 -3.32 39.08 -16.84
N ASP A 205 -3.42 40.18 -17.59
CA ASP A 205 -3.92 40.16 -18.96
C ASP A 205 -3.12 39.15 -19.78
N GLU A 206 -3.84 38.45 -20.65
CA GLU A 206 -3.36 37.41 -21.57
C GLU A 206 -2.36 37.98 -22.60
N GLU A 207 -1.12 38.28 -22.21
CA GLU A 207 -0.06 38.59 -23.18
C GLU A 207 1.35 38.40 -22.58
N SER A 208 1.70 37.15 -22.25
CA SER A 208 3.05 36.55 -22.37
C SER A 208 3.17 35.30 -21.48
N LEU A 209 3.07 34.11 -22.08
CA LEU A 209 3.44 32.84 -21.45
C LEU A 209 4.95 32.82 -21.22
N LEU A 210 5.39 33.36 -20.08
CA LEU A 210 6.74 33.17 -19.57
C LEU A 210 6.87 31.77 -18.94
N PRO A 211 8.05 31.12 -19.03
CA PRO A 211 8.33 29.76 -18.55
C PRO A 211 8.34 29.59 -17.01
N GLY A 212 7.57 30.40 -16.27
CA GLY A 212 7.51 30.42 -14.80
C GLY A 212 6.32 29.69 -14.17
N GLU A 213 5.25 29.40 -14.91
CA GLU A 213 4.02 28.84 -14.31
C GLU A 213 4.14 27.37 -13.91
N GLU A 214 4.76 26.51 -14.73
CA GLU A 214 4.99 25.10 -14.39
C GLU A 214 5.83 24.94 -13.10
N LEU A 215 6.73 25.90 -12.82
CA LEU A 215 7.56 25.89 -11.62
C LEU A 215 6.73 26.03 -10.33
N THR A 216 5.62 26.76 -10.40
CA THR A 216 4.73 26.95 -9.24
C THR A 216 3.87 25.70 -8.97
N GLN A 217 3.55 24.93 -10.00
CA GLN A 217 2.69 23.75 -9.89
C GLN A 217 3.39 22.57 -9.22
N ASP A 218 4.64 22.26 -9.58
CA ASP A 218 5.39 21.15 -8.96
C ASP A 218 5.64 21.39 -7.46
N LEU A 219 6.09 22.61 -7.10
CA LEU A 219 6.30 23.03 -5.71
C LEU A 219 5.00 23.00 -4.89
N ARG A 220 3.85 23.21 -5.55
CA ARG A 220 2.54 23.10 -4.94
C ARG A 220 2.19 21.65 -4.65
N LEU A 221 2.39 20.75 -5.60
CA LEU A 221 2.09 19.31 -5.46
C LEU A 221 2.93 18.64 -4.37
N GLU A 222 4.22 18.99 -4.25
CA GLU A 222 5.08 18.48 -3.18
C GLU A 222 4.57 18.92 -1.79
N LYS A 223 4.17 20.19 -1.66
CA LYS A 223 3.58 20.73 -0.41
C LYS A 223 2.25 20.07 -0.09
N GLU A 224 1.41 19.81 -1.09
CA GLU A 224 0.11 19.15 -0.91
C GLU A 224 0.29 17.71 -0.40
N SER A 225 1.28 16.98 -0.91
CA SER A 225 1.57 15.62 -0.46
C SER A 225 2.08 15.57 0.98
N LEU A 226 3.08 16.40 1.33
CA LEU A 226 3.56 16.50 2.71
C LEU A 226 2.43 16.93 3.66
N TYR A 227 1.59 17.87 3.22
CA TYR A 227 0.41 18.31 3.96
C TYR A 227 -0.56 17.15 4.20
N ALA A 228 -0.81 16.29 3.22
CA ALA A 228 -1.69 15.12 3.38
C ALA A 228 -1.17 14.14 4.43
N SER A 229 0.13 13.85 4.45
CA SER A 229 0.76 12.99 5.47
C SER A 229 0.69 13.61 6.88
N VAL A 230 1.01 14.90 7.01
CA VAL A 230 0.93 15.63 8.29
C VAL A 230 -0.51 15.74 8.79
N GLN A 231 -1.46 15.97 7.88
CA GLN A 231 -2.88 16.06 8.19
C GLN A 231 -3.42 14.72 8.69
N ARG A 232 -3.06 13.59 8.06
CA ARG A 232 -3.40 12.24 8.54
C ARG A 232 -2.90 12.02 9.96
N TYR A 233 -1.63 12.33 10.22
CA TYR A 233 -1.05 12.24 11.57
C TYR A 233 -1.83 13.08 12.59
N TRP A 234 -2.23 14.30 12.21
CA TRP A 234 -3.05 15.15 13.06
C TRP A 234 -4.44 14.56 13.32
N LEU A 235 -5.10 13.97 12.32
CA LEU A 235 -6.40 13.31 12.49
C LEU A 235 -6.33 12.16 13.50
N TYR A 236 -5.29 11.33 13.45
CA TYR A 236 -5.07 10.28 14.44
C TYR A 236 -4.82 10.85 15.84
N LYS A 237 -3.93 11.86 15.94
CA LYS A 237 -3.60 12.49 17.23
C LYS A 237 -4.83 13.09 17.92
N ASN A 238 -5.77 13.64 17.16
CA ASN A 238 -6.99 14.26 17.68
C ASN A 238 -8.19 13.30 17.72
N ARG A 239 -7.96 11.98 17.60
CA ARG A 239 -9.00 10.94 17.61
C ARG A 239 -10.13 11.21 16.60
N GLN A 240 -9.80 11.84 15.48
CA GLN A 240 -10.74 12.02 14.36
C GLN A 240 -10.73 10.81 13.42
N LEU A 241 -9.61 10.09 13.39
CA LEU A 241 -9.48 8.75 12.84
C LEU A 241 -8.78 7.88 13.90
N ALA A 242 -8.99 6.57 13.85
CA ALA A 242 -8.20 5.59 14.59
C ALA A 242 -7.29 4.85 13.60
N ASN A 243 -6.01 4.63 13.90
CA ASN A 243 -5.18 3.80 13.03
C ASN A 243 -5.54 2.32 13.23
N CYS A 244 -6.28 1.75 12.29
CA CYS A 244 -6.79 0.39 12.40
C CYS A 244 -5.80 -0.69 11.92
N VAL A 245 -4.61 -0.32 11.45
CA VAL A 245 -3.59 -1.30 11.04
C VAL A 245 -2.90 -1.87 12.27
N LEU A 246 -3.31 -3.07 12.69
CA LEU A 246 -2.79 -3.74 13.89
C LEU A 246 -1.48 -4.46 13.61
N GLU A 247 -0.54 -4.41 14.55
CA GLU A 247 0.64 -5.29 14.53
C GLU A 247 0.24 -6.77 14.50
N LEU A 248 1.11 -7.65 14.00
CA LEU A 248 0.93 -9.08 14.21
C LEU A 248 1.06 -9.39 15.71
N ASP A 249 0.28 -10.35 16.21
CA ASP A 249 0.33 -10.71 17.63
C ASP A 249 1.78 -11.16 17.97
N ASP A 250 2.40 -10.57 19.00
CA ASP A 250 3.67 -11.06 19.55
C ASP A 250 3.33 -12.23 20.48
N TYR A 251 3.75 -13.45 20.14
CA TYR A 251 3.47 -14.62 20.95
C TYR A 251 4.05 -14.51 22.37
N LYS A 252 3.18 -14.37 23.39
CA LYS A 252 3.42 -14.57 24.85
C LYS A 252 4.78 -14.13 25.42
N LEU A 253 5.52 -13.21 24.79
CA LEU A 253 6.66 -12.54 25.40
C LEU A 253 6.12 -11.33 26.18
N LYS A 254 5.45 -11.64 27.31
CA LYS A 254 5.20 -10.66 28.38
C LYS A 254 6.50 -10.17 29.04
N THR A 255 7.66 -10.65 28.60
CA THR A 255 8.99 -10.30 29.12
C THR A 255 9.67 -9.24 28.25
N ALA A 256 10.32 -8.27 28.92
CA ALA A 256 11.01 -7.10 28.38
C ALA A 256 12.10 -7.38 27.31
N LEU A 257 12.40 -8.65 27.01
CA LEU A 257 13.36 -9.10 26.00
C LEU A 257 12.88 -8.90 24.54
N SER A 258 11.56 -8.80 24.27
CA SER A 258 11.08 -8.60 22.87
C SER A 258 11.46 -7.22 22.31
N LYS A 259 11.63 -6.21 23.18
CA LYS A 259 12.06 -4.86 22.76
C LYS A 259 13.48 -4.83 22.18
N HIS A 260 14.35 -5.79 22.53
CA HIS A 260 15.69 -5.89 21.94
C HIS A 260 15.75 -6.75 20.67
N ALA A 261 14.84 -7.73 20.51
CA ALA A 261 14.78 -8.55 19.30
C ALA A 261 14.19 -7.80 18.08
N ARG A 262 13.34 -6.78 18.31
CA ARG A 262 12.70 -5.97 17.25
C ARG A 262 13.65 -4.97 16.56
N ALA A 263 14.84 -4.75 17.12
CA ALA A 263 15.87 -3.96 16.47
C ALA A 263 16.61 -4.80 15.42
N GLN A 264 15.94 -5.15 14.31
CA GLN A 264 16.67 -5.52 13.11
C GLN A 264 17.49 -4.29 12.69
N LYS A 265 18.78 -4.32 13.02
CA LYS A 265 19.75 -3.31 12.62
C LYS A 265 19.72 -3.21 11.09
N PHE A 266 19.20 -2.10 10.57
CA PHE A 266 19.39 -1.70 9.18
C PHE A 266 20.85 -1.30 8.87
N SER A 267 21.80 -1.61 9.77
CA SER A 267 23.18 -1.12 9.71
C SER A 267 24.11 -1.90 8.78
N SER A 268 23.66 -2.92 8.05
CA SER A 268 24.55 -3.52 7.04
C SER A 268 24.67 -2.57 5.85
N ALA A 269 25.91 -2.34 5.39
CA ALA A 269 26.20 -1.53 4.22
C ALA A 269 25.42 -2.00 2.98
N ASP A 270 25.05 -3.29 2.96
CA ASP A 270 24.27 -3.94 1.90
C ASP A 270 22.82 -3.44 1.77
N ASN A 271 22.29 -2.72 2.77
CA ASN A 271 20.95 -2.12 2.68
C ASN A 271 20.93 -0.81 1.89
N PHE A 272 22.10 -0.31 1.48
CA PHE A 272 22.23 0.93 0.73
C PHE A 272 22.96 0.68 -0.59
N GLN A 273 22.40 1.20 -1.67
CA GLN A 273 23.00 1.16 -2.98
C GLN A 273 23.41 2.55 -3.45
N ARG A 274 24.45 2.61 -4.29
CA ARG A 274 24.86 3.83 -4.96
C ARG A 274 23.95 4.07 -6.16
N LEU A 275 23.59 5.32 -6.40
CA LEU A 275 22.98 5.70 -7.67
C LEU A 275 23.94 5.38 -8.82
N ILE A 276 23.42 4.82 -9.90
CA ILE A 276 24.13 4.63 -11.15
C ILE A 276 23.61 5.63 -12.18
N THR A 277 24.44 6.02 -13.14
CA THR A 277 24.01 6.91 -14.22
C THR A 277 23.84 6.07 -15.49
N VAL A 278 22.63 6.03 -16.03
CA VAL A 278 22.33 5.40 -17.33
C VAL A 278 21.81 6.49 -18.25
N ASP A 279 22.45 6.71 -19.39
CA ASP A 279 22.12 7.79 -20.34
C ASP A 279 21.96 9.17 -19.68
N GLN A 280 22.91 9.52 -18.81
CA GLN A 280 22.91 10.79 -18.04
C GLN A 280 21.73 10.95 -17.07
N LYS A 281 20.98 9.87 -16.78
CA LYS A 281 19.89 9.86 -15.82
C LYS A 281 20.28 9.04 -14.58
N PRO A 282 20.00 9.55 -13.37
CA PRO A 282 20.26 8.81 -12.14
C PRO A 282 19.24 7.68 -11.98
N CYS A 283 19.75 6.45 -11.93
CA CYS A 283 18.99 5.23 -11.79
C CYS A 283 19.38 4.48 -10.52
N ILE A 284 18.47 3.61 -10.06
CA ILE A 284 18.79 2.60 -9.05
C ILE A 284 18.79 1.23 -9.69
N GLU A 285 19.69 0.37 -9.23
CA GLU A 285 19.64 -1.05 -9.58
C GLU A 285 18.52 -1.73 -8.79
N VAL A 286 17.80 -2.63 -9.46
CA VAL A 286 16.69 -3.38 -8.91
C VAL A 286 16.84 -4.83 -9.35
N SER A 287 16.85 -5.75 -8.40
CA SER A 287 16.78 -7.18 -8.71
C SER A 287 15.36 -7.57 -9.14
N ARG A 288 15.23 -8.70 -9.84
CA ARG A 288 13.94 -9.31 -10.14
C ARG A 288 13.06 -9.45 -8.89
N GLU A 289 13.65 -9.97 -7.82
CA GLU A 289 12.95 -10.28 -6.58
C GLU A 289 12.46 -9.00 -5.92
N GLU A 290 13.27 -7.93 -5.97
CA GLU A 290 12.86 -6.59 -5.52
C GLU A 290 11.72 -6.01 -6.35
N LEU A 291 11.77 -6.13 -7.67
CA LEU A 291 10.68 -5.69 -8.55
C LEU A 291 9.39 -6.45 -8.26
N ALA A 292 9.46 -7.78 -8.13
CA ALA A 292 8.34 -8.63 -7.76
C ALA A 292 7.77 -8.23 -6.39
N GLY A 293 8.65 -8.06 -5.39
CA GLY A 293 8.28 -7.65 -4.04
C GLY A 293 7.58 -6.29 -4.03
N LEU A 294 8.12 -5.32 -4.77
CA LEU A 294 7.51 -3.99 -4.92
C LEU A 294 6.17 -4.06 -5.64
N ALA A 295 6.07 -4.80 -6.75
CA ALA A 295 4.83 -4.94 -7.50
C ALA A 295 3.72 -5.56 -6.66
N LEU A 296 4.02 -6.64 -5.92
CA LEU A 296 3.05 -7.26 -5.01
C LEU A 296 2.66 -6.33 -3.85
N SER A 297 3.65 -5.62 -3.26
CA SER A 297 3.43 -4.61 -2.22
C SER A 297 2.52 -3.47 -2.69
N LEU A 298 2.61 -3.13 -3.97
CA LEU A 298 1.78 -2.12 -4.60
C LEU A 298 0.45 -2.66 -5.07
N GLY A 299 0.16 -3.96 -4.99
CA GLY A 299 -1.06 -4.52 -5.57
C GLY A 299 -1.08 -4.49 -7.10
N MET A 300 0.10 -4.47 -7.72
CA MET A 300 0.30 -4.34 -9.15
C MET A 300 0.41 -5.72 -9.79
N CYS A 301 -0.32 -5.90 -10.90
CA CYS A 301 -0.13 -7.03 -11.79
C CYS A 301 0.79 -6.58 -12.93
N LEU A 302 2.05 -7.03 -12.90
CA LEU A 302 2.96 -6.86 -14.04
C LEU A 302 2.60 -7.85 -15.14
N THR A 303 2.45 -7.35 -16.35
CA THR A 303 2.28 -8.11 -17.58
C THR A 303 3.53 -7.94 -18.43
N VAL A 304 4.02 -9.03 -18.99
CA VAL A 304 5.10 -9.00 -19.98
C VAL A 304 4.44 -8.82 -21.34
N ARG A 305 4.67 -7.69 -21.98
CA ARG A 305 4.18 -7.39 -23.32
C ARG A 305 5.33 -7.62 -24.30
N GLU A 306 5.13 -8.49 -25.28
CA GLU A 306 6.19 -8.90 -26.20
C GLU A 306 7.41 -9.47 -25.45
N HIS A 307 8.49 -9.86 -26.13
CA HIS A 307 9.65 -10.49 -25.48
C HIS A 307 10.55 -9.49 -24.73
N ASN A 308 10.27 -8.19 -24.86
CA ASN A 308 11.20 -7.10 -24.48
C ASN A 308 10.55 -5.97 -23.69
N SER A 309 9.27 -6.08 -23.29
CA SER A 309 8.66 -5.05 -22.45
C SER A 309 7.84 -5.65 -21.32
N ILE A 310 7.78 -4.92 -20.21
CA ILE A 310 6.92 -5.23 -19.08
C ILE A 310 6.14 -3.98 -18.73
N GLU A 311 4.91 -4.13 -18.27
CA GLU A 311 4.19 -3.02 -17.70
C GLU A 311 3.16 -3.48 -16.69
N GLY A 312 2.77 -2.58 -15.80
CA GLY A 312 1.72 -2.84 -14.83
C GLY A 312 1.31 -1.57 -14.15
N ILE A 313 0.06 -1.58 -13.70
CA ILE A 313 -0.55 -0.41 -13.08
C ILE A 313 -1.13 -0.81 -11.74
N GLY A 314 -0.68 -0.12 -10.71
CA GLY A 314 -1.10 -0.34 -9.35
C GLY A 314 -2.41 0.39 -9.02
N PRO A 315 -3.09 -0.03 -7.94
CA PRO A 315 -4.21 0.67 -7.30
C PRO A 315 -4.02 2.17 -7.09
N PHE A 316 -2.80 2.59 -6.74
CA PHE A 316 -2.48 3.96 -6.30
C PHE A 316 -2.03 4.87 -7.43
N GLY A 317 -2.30 4.52 -8.69
CA GLY A 317 -1.88 5.30 -9.86
C GLY A 317 -0.43 5.11 -10.27
N ILE A 318 0.38 4.40 -9.47
CA ILE A 318 1.75 4.02 -9.84
C ILE A 318 1.71 3.08 -11.03
N TYR A 319 2.37 3.47 -12.10
CA TYR A 319 2.58 2.68 -13.30
C TYR A 319 4.06 2.32 -13.38
N ILE A 320 4.35 1.03 -13.55
CA ILE A 320 5.68 0.54 -13.87
C ILE A 320 5.64 0.14 -15.34
N SER A 321 6.56 0.67 -16.13
CA SER A 321 6.90 0.08 -17.43
C SER A 321 8.37 -0.31 -17.44
N GLY A 322 8.72 -1.23 -18.30
CA GLY A 322 10.08 -1.67 -18.50
C GLY A 322 10.28 -2.05 -19.95
N HIS A 323 11.44 -1.71 -20.49
CA HIS A 323 11.82 -2.11 -21.84
C HIS A 323 13.27 -2.52 -21.85
N ARG A 324 13.59 -3.52 -22.67
CA ARG A 324 14.95 -3.98 -22.86
C ARG A 324 15.65 -3.10 -23.90
N ILE A 325 16.74 -2.46 -23.50
CA ILE A 325 17.68 -1.78 -24.41
C ILE A 325 19.01 -2.52 -24.30
N ASP A 326 19.46 -3.07 -25.42
CA ASP A 326 20.61 -3.96 -25.49
C ASP A 326 20.48 -5.18 -24.55
N MET A 327 21.38 -5.28 -23.57
CA MET A 327 21.41 -6.35 -22.57
C MET A 327 20.86 -5.91 -21.21
N GLN A 328 20.31 -4.69 -21.12
CA GLN A 328 19.82 -4.12 -19.88
C GLN A 328 18.32 -3.84 -19.95
N TRP A 329 17.62 -4.17 -18.86
CA TRP A 329 16.25 -3.75 -18.71
C TRP A 329 16.18 -2.40 -18.02
N ARG A 330 15.40 -1.50 -18.60
CA ARG A 330 15.19 -0.16 -18.08
C ARG A 330 13.76 -0.04 -17.60
N LEU A 331 13.61 0.12 -16.30
CA LEU A 331 12.33 0.37 -15.67
C LEU A 331 12.06 1.86 -15.60
N HIS A 332 10.81 2.19 -15.76
CA HIS A 332 10.26 3.51 -15.56
C HIS A 332 9.08 3.41 -14.59
N ILE A 333 9.14 4.19 -13.52
CA ILE A 333 7.99 4.39 -12.64
C ILE A 333 7.37 5.74 -13.00
N SER A 334 6.11 5.76 -13.39
CA SER A 334 5.35 7.00 -13.44
C SER A 334 4.23 6.96 -12.42
N HIS A 335 3.89 8.13 -11.90
CA HIS A 335 2.68 8.29 -11.11
C HIS A 335 1.65 8.95 -12.00
N GLN A 336 0.71 8.15 -12.50
CA GLN A 336 -0.39 8.71 -13.27
C GLN A 336 -1.39 9.28 -12.27
N HIS A 337 -1.88 10.49 -12.57
CA HIS A 337 -2.93 11.08 -11.75
C HIS A 337 -4.08 10.08 -11.66
N ARG A 338 -4.55 9.84 -10.44
CA ARG A 338 -5.80 9.12 -10.22
C ARG A 338 -6.91 10.04 -10.70
N GLN A 339 -7.15 10.05 -12.02
CA GLN A 339 -7.92 11.10 -12.72
C GLN A 339 -9.33 11.31 -12.14
N ALA A 340 -9.88 10.31 -11.43
CA ALA A 340 -11.22 10.35 -10.87
C ALA A 340 -11.30 10.30 -9.33
N ASP A 341 -10.22 10.03 -8.58
CA ASP A 341 -10.30 9.81 -7.11
C ASP A 341 -9.21 10.57 -6.35
N ARG A 342 -9.59 11.55 -5.52
CA ARG A 342 -8.64 12.16 -4.57
C ARG A 342 -8.23 11.13 -3.51
N PRO A 343 -6.99 11.19 -3.00
CA PRO A 343 -6.53 10.23 -2.02
C PRO A 343 -7.36 10.29 -0.74
N THR A 344 -7.64 9.12 -0.20
CA THR A 344 -8.34 9.01 1.08
C THR A 344 -7.37 9.22 2.23
N LYS A 345 -7.88 9.63 3.39
CA LYS A 345 -7.03 9.94 4.55
C LYS A 345 -6.72 8.73 5.44
N GLY A 346 -7.33 7.58 5.19
CA GLY A 346 -7.10 6.38 5.99
C GLY A 346 -5.69 5.81 5.90
N SER A 347 -5.40 4.82 6.73
CA SER A 347 -4.10 4.17 6.82
C SER A 347 -3.75 3.24 5.67
N GLY A 348 -4.69 2.86 4.80
CA GLY A 348 -4.44 1.92 3.69
C GLY A 348 -4.20 0.48 4.19
N ASP A 349 -3.38 -0.27 3.47
CA ASP A 349 -3.10 -1.69 3.72
C ASP A 349 -1.63 -1.96 4.10
N SER A 350 -1.43 -3.10 4.75
CA SER A 350 -0.13 -3.57 5.21
C SER A 350 0.62 -4.22 4.05
N ILE A 351 1.84 -3.74 3.79
CA ILE A 351 2.74 -4.29 2.77
C ILE A 351 2.98 -5.79 2.94
N LEU A 352 3.12 -6.24 4.20
CA LEU A 352 3.23 -7.65 4.53
C LEU A 352 2.01 -8.45 4.06
N PHE A 353 0.78 -7.98 4.34
CA PHE A 353 -0.44 -8.66 3.91
C PHE A 353 -0.53 -8.70 2.38
N ALA A 354 -0.16 -7.62 1.69
CA ALA A 354 -0.23 -7.55 0.22
C ALA A 354 0.61 -8.67 -0.44
N LYS A 355 1.85 -8.88 0.02
CA LYS A 355 2.70 -9.97 -0.46
C LYS A 355 2.14 -11.34 -0.11
N HIS A 356 1.80 -11.55 1.16
CA HIS A 356 1.34 -12.86 1.64
C HIS A 356 0.05 -13.31 0.95
N MET A 357 -0.93 -12.42 0.83
CA MET A 357 -2.25 -12.74 0.28
C MET A 357 -2.20 -12.95 -1.24
N ALA A 358 -1.33 -12.22 -1.96
CA ALA A 358 -1.06 -12.50 -3.36
C ALA A 358 -0.50 -13.91 -3.57
N CYS A 359 0.32 -14.39 -2.63
CA CYS A 359 0.87 -15.75 -2.61
C CYS A 359 -0.05 -16.82 -2.00
N GLY A 360 -1.31 -16.49 -1.67
CA GLY A 360 -2.26 -17.45 -1.08
C GLY A 360 -1.96 -17.81 0.38
N SER A 361 -1.39 -16.86 1.13
CA SER A 361 -1.16 -17.02 2.56
C SER A 361 -1.71 -15.85 3.38
N LEU A 362 -2.07 -16.09 4.63
CA LEU A 362 -2.61 -15.08 5.53
C LEU A 362 -1.76 -15.02 6.83
N PRO A 363 -1.00 -13.95 7.06
CA PRO A 363 -0.15 -13.81 8.24
C PRO A 363 -0.99 -13.37 9.44
N PHE A 364 -0.73 -13.94 10.62
CA PHE A 364 -1.53 -13.64 11.83
C PHE A 364 -0.71 -13.35 13.09
N GLN A 365 0.54 -13.78 13.14
CA GLN A 365 1.35 -13.69 14.34
C GLN A 365 2.84 -13.60 13.98
N GLN A 366 3.61 -12.93 14.82
CA GLN A 366 5.07 -12.83 14.68
C GLN A 366 5.72 -13.32 15.98
N SER A 367 6.72 -14.19 15.90
CA SER A 367 7.45 -14.66 17.07
C SER A 367 8.94 -14.80 16.77
N LYS A 368 9.81 -14.09 17.51
CA LYS A 368 11.27 -14.16 17.33
C LYS A 368 11.75 -13.94 15.88
N GLY A 369 11.08 -13.07 15.12
CA GLY A 369 11.39 -12.84 13.70
C GLY A 369 10.87 -13.93 12.76
N LEU A 370 10.07 -14.89 13.26
CA LEU A 370 9.26 -15.80 12.47
C LEU A 370 7.88 -15.19 12.22
N ILE A 371 7.39 -15.25 10.98
CA ILE A 371 6.01 -14.89 10.63
C ILE A 371 5.20 -16.17 10.54
N HIS A 372 4.17 -16.26 11.37
CA HIS A 372 3.20 -17.34 11.35
C HIS A 372 2.09 -16.99 10.34
N CYS A 373 1.88 -17.87 9.37
CA CYS A 373 0.88 -17.69 8.34
C CYS A 373 0.16 -19.00 7.99
N VAL A 374 -1.11 -18.89 7.62
CA VAL A 374 -1.87 -20.01 7.05
C VAL A 374 -1.72 -19.95 5.54
N CYS A 375 -1.22 -21.00 4.90
CA CYS A 375 -1.18 -21.11 3.44
C CYS A 375 -2.42 -21.87 2.97
N VAL A 376 -3.25 -21.25 2.12
CA VAL A 376 -4.54 -21.80 1.71
C VAL A 376 -4.45 -22.34 0.29
N ASN A 377 -4.19 -23.65 0.19
CA ASN A 377 -4.36 -24.43 -1.04
C ASN A 377 -5.75 -25.11 -1.05
N HIS A 378 -6.06 -25.91 -2.07
CA HIS A 378 -7.36 -26.59 -2.17
C HIS A 378 -7.64 -27.56 -1.00
N GLU A 379 -6.60 -28.24 -0.51
CA GLU A 379 -6.67 -29.13 0.67
C GLU A 379 -7.07 -28.34 1.92
N VAL A 380 -6.37 -27.24 2.20
CA VAL A 380 -6.65 -26.36 3.33
C VAL A 380 -8.02 -25.72 3.22
N LEU A 381 -8.43 -25.29 2.02
CA LEU A 381 -9.80 -24.81 1.78
C LEU A 381 -10.82 -25.88 2.19
N HIS A 382 -10.62 -27.12 1.77
CA HIS A 382 -11.53 -28.22 2.11
C HIS A 382 -11.58 -28.51 3.62
N SER A 383 -10.44 -28.46 4.32
CA SER A 383 -10.43 -28.54 5.79
C SER A 383 -11.16 -27.37 6.45
N ILE A 384 -10.97 -26.14 5.94
CA ILE A 384 -11.69 -24.95 6.41
C ILE A 384 -13.20 -25.12 6.23
N LEU A 385 -13.66 -25.61 5.07
CA LEU A 385 -15.08 -25.83 4.80
C LEU A 385 -15.73 -26.82 5.80
N LYS A 386 -14.94 -27.77 6.29
CA LYS A 386 -15.38 -28.77 7.27
C LYS A 386 -15.20 -28.37 8.74
N GLY A 387 -14.58 -27.23 9.02
CA GLY A 387 -14.24 -26.85 10.40
C GLY A 387 -13.06 -27.61 11.01
N GLU A 388 -12.27 -28.31 10.19
CA GLU A 388 -11.14 -29.13 10.66
C GLU A 388 -9.98 -28.25 11.18
N HIS A 389 -9.13 -28.85 12.01
CA HIS A 389 -7.96 -28.17 12.58
C HIS A 389 -6.82 -28.04 11.56
N LEU A 390 -6.08 -26.94 11.66
CA LEU A 390 -4.90 -26.69 10.85
C LEU A 390 -3.63 -26.95 11.67
N ASN A 391 -2.63 -27.55 11.03
CA ASN A 391 -1.40 -27.96 11.67
C ASN A 391 -0.19 -27.40 10.91
N ILE A 392 0.99 -27.40 11.54
CA ILE A 392 2.21 -26.96 10.87
C ILE A 392 2.46 -27.81 9.62
N TYR A 393 2.70 -27.09 8.52
CA TYR A 393 3.01 -27.65 7.23
C TYR A 393 4.39 -28.31 7.25
N LYS A 394 4.49 -29.58 6.82
CA LYS A 394 5.78 -30.24 6.67
C LYS A 394 6.51 -29.64 5.46
N ARG A 395 7.78 -29.25 5.64
CA ARG A 395 8.56 -28.49 4.65
C ARG A 395 8.78 -29.18 3.31
N ASP A 396 8.52 -30.49 3.23
CA ASP A 396 8.97 -31.31 2.11
C ASP A 396 8.25 -30.99 0.78
N ARG A 397 7.15 -30.22 0.79
CA ARG A 397 6.38 -29.87 -0.43
C ARG A 397 5.72 -28.48 -0.38
N HIS A 398 6.46 -27.39 -0.32
CA HIS A 398 5.84 -26.06 -0.37
C HIS A 398 5.08 -25.81 -1.69
N PRO A 399 3.86 -25.23 -1.66
CA PRO A 399 3.19 -24.75 -2.88
C PRO A 399 4.07 -23.76 -3.65
N SER A 400 3.97 -23.75 -4.98
CA SER A 400 4.79 -22.88 -5.85
C SER A 400 4.69 -21.40 -5.48
N SER A 401 3.51 -20.95 -5.05
CA SER A 401 3.27 -19.56 -4.60
C SER A 401 4.00 -19.21 -3.31
N LEU A 402 4.26 -20.19 -2.46
CA LEU A 402 5.01 -20.03 -1.23
C LEU A 402 6.52 -20.01 -1.50
N ASN A 403 7.00 -20.82 -2.44
CA ASN A 403 8.39 -20.71 -2.92
C ASN A 403 8.62 -19.32 -3.52
N TYR A 404 7.68 -18.84 -4.33
CA TYR A 404 7.68 -17.47 -4.84
C TYR A 404 7.76 -16.46 -3.71
N LEU A 405 6.90 -16.63 -2.68
CA LEU A 405 6.94 -15.80 -1.48
C LEU A 405 8.36 -15.81 -0.94
N ILE A 406 8.93 -16.93 -0.51
CA ILE A 406 10.25 -17.06 0.15
C ILE A 406 11.40 -16.31 -0.56
N HIS A 407 11.36 -16.16 -1.88
CA HIS A 407 12.37 -15.42 -2.65
C HIS A 407 12.20 -13.89 -2.64
N LEU A 408 11.04 -13.38 -2.23
CA LEU A 408 10.79 -11.95 -2.16
C LEU A 408 11.68 -11.25 -1.13
N PRO A 409 11.99 -9.96 -1.35
CA PRO A 409 12.75 -9.17 -0.40
C PRO A 409 12.07 -9.14 0.96
N ALA A 410 12.93 -8.98 1.97
CA ALA A 410 12.55 -8.75 3.36
C ALA A 410 11.82 -9.90 4.05
N ILE A 411 11.83 -11.10 3.48
CA ILE A 411 11.16 -12.22 4.12
C ILE A 411 11.86 -12.63 5.39
N SER A 412 11.09 -12.45 6.45
CA SER A 412 11.31 -13.08 7.74
C SER A 412 11.12 -14.59 7.61
N GLN A 413 11.74 -15.37 8.48
CA GLN A 413 11.54 -16.81 8.47
C GLN A 413 10.05 -17.14 8.59
N LEU A 414 9.54 -18.12 7.84
CA LEU A 414 8.11 -18.43 7.81
C LEU A 414 7.80 -19.68 8.64
N CYS A 415 6.75 -19.59 9.46
CA CYS A 415 6.09 -20.73 10.08
C CYS A 415 4.73 -20.92 9.40
N ILE A 416 4.62 -21.95 8.56
CA ILE A 416 3.44 -22.15 7.70
C ILE A 416 2.53 -23.21 8.31
N TYR A 417 1.24 -22.91 8.35
CA TYR A 417 0.18 -23.81 8.78
C TYR A 417 -0.69 -24.20 7.57
N GLY A 418 -1.12 -25.46 7.51
CA GLY A 418 -1.96 -26.02 6.45
C GLY A 418 -2.66 -27.31 6.90
N GLU A 419 -3.03 -28.16 5.93
CA GLU A 419 -3.79 -29.40 6.18
C GLU A 419 -2.94 -30.39 6.99
N SER A 420 -3.57 -31.06 7.95
CA SER A 420 -2.92 -32.11 8.72
C SER A 420 -2.99 -33.45 8.00
N TYR A 421 -1.83 -33.98 7.59
CA TYR A 421 -1.75 -35.33 7.03
C TYR A 421 -1.94 -36.45 8.06
N GLN A 422 -1.85 -36.14 9.35
CA GLN A 422 -2.05 -37.13 10.38
C GLN A 422 -3.51 -37.10 10.79
N ASN A 423 -4.23 -38.17 10.44
CA ASN A 423 -5.50 -38.57 11.06
C ASN A 423 -5.29 -38.73 12.57
N SER A 424 -5.12 -37.62 13.30
CA SER A 424 -5.02 -37.64 14.75
C SER A 424 -6.42 -37.96 15.25
N GLN A 425 -6.61 -39.24 15.56
CA GLN A 425 -7.66 -39.73 16.42
C GLN A 425 -7.86 -38.75 17.58
N ASN A 426 -9.11 -38.32 17.75
CA ASN A 426 -9.64 -37.35 18.69
C ASN A 426 -8.67 -36.95 19.83
N PRO A 427 -8.09 -35.73 19.82
CA PRO A 427 -7.58 -35.14 21.05
C PRO A 427 -8.72 -35.17 22.07
N GLY A 428 -8.52 -35.87 23.19
CA GLY A 428 -9.60 -36.31 24.06
C GLY A 428 -10.61 -35.24 24.46
N ASN A 429 -11.91 -35.55 24.27
CA ASN A 429 -13.15 -35.01 24.87
C ASN A 429 -13.34 -33.51 25.17
N LYS A 430 -12.41 -32.61 24.89
CA LYS A 430 -12.65 -31.16 24.97
C LYS A 430 -13.07 -30.65 23.61
N GLU A 431 -14.24 -30.00 23.55
CA GLU A 431 -14.71 -29.27 22.39
C GLU A 431 -13.72 -28.16 22.05
N LEU A 432 -12.87 -28.40 21.06
CA LEU A 432 -11.94 -27.42 20.53
C LEU A 432 -12.69 -26.50 19.56
N PRO A 433 -12.39 -25.20 19.52
CA PRO A 433 -12.96 -24.29 18.53
C PRO A 433 -12.70 -24.79 17.10
N LEU A 434 -13.72 -24.67 16.24
CA LEU A 434 -13.58 -25.02 14.81
C LEU A 434 -12.46 -24.21 14.15
N GLY A 435 -11.69 -24.86 13.27
CA GLY A 435 -10.57 -24.21 12.61
C GLY A 435 -9.42 -23.83 13.56
N SER A 436 -9.30 -24.47 14.74
CA SER A 436 -8.13 -24.30 15.62
C SER A 436 -6.82 -24.60 14.89
N ILE A 437 -5.79 -23.79 15.17
CA ILE A 437 -4.47 -23.86 14.57
C ILE A 437 -3.47 -24.31 15.64
N PHE A 438 -2.73 -25.39 15.41
CA PHE A 438 -1.78 -25.94 16.40
C PHE A 438 -0.32 -25.92 15.93
N ASP A 439 0.57 -25.61 16.88
CA ASP A 439 2.02 -25.74 16.71
C ASP A 439 2.51 -27.07 17.29
N ILE A 440 2.82 -28.01 16.40
CA ILE A 440 3.30 -29.36 16.77
C ILE A 440 4.80 -29.34 17.14
N THR A 441 5.54 -28.26 16.84
CA THR A 441 7.00 -28.23 17.01
C THR A 441 7.47 -28.04 18.45
N SER A 442 6.58 -27.65 19.37
CA SER A 442 6.90 -27.62 20.80
C SER A 442 7.05 -29.06 21.33
N LYS A 443 8.31 -29.51 21.42
CA LYS A 443 8.68 -30.83 21.95
C LYS A 443 8.60 -30.91 23.47
N ASP A 444 8.34 -29.78 24.14
CA ASP A 444 8.69 -29.62 25.55
C ASP A 444 7.67 -30.24 26.53
N ASP A 445 6.51 -30.72 26.09
CA ASP A 445 5.63 -31.50 26.96
C ASP A 445 4.65 -32.39 26.17
N VAL A 446 4.92 -33.69 26.12
CA VAL A 446 4.01 -34.67 25.48
C VAL A 446 2.73 -34.86 26.31
N SER A 447 2.71 -34.40 27.57
CA SER A 447 1.63 -34.69 28.52
C SER A 447 0.58 -33.57 28.67
N ALA A 448 0.90 -32.32 28.32
CA ALA A 448 -0.03 -31.20 28.45
C ALA A 448 -0.96 -31.06 27.22
N PRO A 449 -2.27 -30.78 27.43
CA PRO A 449 -3.17 -30.45 26.32
C PRO A 449 -2.65 -29.21 25.59
N ARG A 450 -2.40 -29.36 24.29
CA ARG A 450 -1.84 -28.28 23.47
C ARG A 450 -2.88 -27.17 23.30
N GLU A 451 -2.58 -25.97 23.79
CA GLU A 451 -3.37 -24.79 23.46
C GLU A 451 -3.18 -24.45 21.97
N PRO A 452 -4.26 -24.15 21.23
CA PRO A 452 -4.13 -23.65 19.87
C PRO A 452 -3.39 -22.31 19.88
N VAL A 453 -2.54 -22.09 18.87
CA VAL A 453 -1.82 -20.81 18.71
C VAL A 453 -2.79 -19.72 18.26
N SER A 454 -3.79 -20.09 17.47
CA SER A 454 -4.85 -19.20 16.97
C SER A 454 -6.02 -20.04 16.42
N THR A 455 -7.04 -19.39 15.87
CA THR A 455 -8.14 -20.02 15.12
C THR A 455 -8.27 -19.38 13.75
N TRP A 456 -8.70 -20.12 12.74
CA TRP A 456 -8.91 -19.60 11.39
C TRP A 456 -9.81 -18.34 11.35
N PRO A 457 -10.96 -18.28 12.06
CA PRO A 457 -11.77 -17.06 12.16
C PRO A 457 -10.98 -15.83 12.67
N LYS A 458 -10.14 -16.02 13.69
CA LYS A 458 -9.29 -14.95 14.24
C LYS A 458 -8.25 -14.45 13.23
N VAL A 459 -7.70 -15.36 12.41
CA VAL A 459 -6.81 -15.02 11.28
C VAL A 459 -7.57 -14.20 10.23
N VAL A 460 -8.79 -14.61 9.85
CA VAL A 460 -9.63 -13.90 8.87
C VAL A 460 -10.04 -12.52 9.36
N ALA A 461 -10.41 -12.37 10.63
CA ALA A 461 -10.80 -11.08 11.21
C ALA A 461 -9.71 -10.00 11.03
N ARG A 462 -8.42 -10.38 11.01
CA ARG A 462 -7.30 -9.45 10.81
C ARG A 462 -7.31 -8.75 9.45
N ILE A 463 -8.05 -9.25 8.46
CA ILE A 463 -8.15 -8.62 7.14
C ILE A 463 -8.68 -7.18 7.25
N ALA A 464 -9.65 -6.91 8.14
CA ALA A 464 -10.15 -5.56 8.38
C ALA A 464 -9.12 -4.62 9.04
N PHE A 465 -8.06 -5.16 9.64
CA PHE A 465 -7.06 -4.44 10.44
C PHE A 465 -5.71 -4.34 9.73
N GLY A 466 -5.76 -4.07 8.42
CA GLY A 466 -4.60 -3.85 7.55
C GLY A 466 -4.43 -4.87 6.43
N GLY A 467 -5.35 -5.82 6.26
CA GLY A 467 -5.34 -6.79 5.17
C GLY A 467 -6.29 -6.48 4.00
N LEU A 468 -6.82 -5.25 3.90
CA LEU A 468 -7.69 -4.82 2.79
C LEU A 468 -6.91 -4.56 1.50
N VAL A 469 -6.17 -5.58 1.07
CA VAL A 469 -5.25 -5.53 -0.08
C VAL A 469 -6.04 -5.62 -1.38
N PRO A 470 -5.57 -5.00 -2.48
CA PRO A 470 -6.31 -4.93 -3.73
C PRO A 470 -6.28 -6.23 -4.55
N GLN A 471 -5.40 -7.18 -4.21
CA GLN A 471 -5.25 -8.45 -4.92
C GLN A 471 -4.93 -9.59 -3.94
N ALA A 472 -5.47 -10.77 -4.21
CA ALA A 472 -5.24 -11.97 -3.42
C ALA A 472 -5.45 -13.24 -4.27
N ASN A 473 -4.82 -14.34 -3.88
CA ASN A 473 -5.05 -15.65 -4.50
C ASN A 473 -6.53 -16.07 -4.41
N ASN A 474 -7.06 -16.65 -5.49
CA ASN A 474 -8.46 -17.05 -5.58
C ASN A 474 -8.91 -18.04 -4.50
N ILE A 475 -8.09 -19.04 -4.15
CA ILE A 475 -8.44 -20.06 -3.14
C ILE A 475 -8.52 -19.44 -1.75
N LEU A 476 -7.58 -18.54 -1.42
CA LEU A 476 -7.63 -17.76 -0.18
C LEU A 476 -8.90 -16.91 -0.10
N VAL A 477 -9.26 -16.24 -1.20
CA VAL A 477 -10.47 -15.41 -1.26
C VAL A 477 -11.72 -16.25 -1.03
N ASP A 478 -11.81 -17.44 -1.63
CA ASP A 478 -12.95 -18.34 -1.45
C ASP A 478 -13.04 -18.84 0.02
N ALA A 479 -11.90 -19.16 0.66
CA ALA A 479 -11.86 -19.53 2.07
C ALA A 479 -12.34 -18.39 2.98
N VAL A 480 -11.86 -17.15 2.74
CA VAL A 480 -12.30 -15.96 3.49
C VAL A 480 -13.79 -15.74 3.29
N GLN A 481 -14.27 -15.83 2.05
CA GLN A 481 -15.67 -15.61 1.72
C GLN A 481 -16.60 -16.60 2.43
N PHE A 482 -16.25 -17.89 2.45
CA PHE A 482 -16.98 -18.90 3.22
C PHE A 482 -17.05 -18.52 4.70
N THR A 483 -15.93 -18.05 5.26
CA THR A 483 -15.78 -17.74 6.68
C THR A 483 -16.67 -16.59 7.15
N VAL A 484 -16.78 -15.52 6.35
CA VAL A 484 -17.56 -14.32 6.75
C VAL A 484 -18.96 -14.24 6.15
N GLY A 485 -19.15 -14.83 4.95
CA GLY A 485 -20.36 -14.72 4.14
C GLY A 485 -21.18 -16.01 4.03
N THR A 486 -20.76 -17.09 4.71
CA THR A 486 -21.41 -18.42 4.75
C THR A 486 -21.46 -19.20 3.44
N ARG A 487 -21.09 -18.59 2.30
CA ARG A 487 -21.07 -19.23 0.98
C ARG A 487 -19.97 -18.67 0.08
N ILE A 488 -19.40 -19.57 -0.72
CA ILE A 488 -18.55 -19.22 -1.87
C ILE A 488 -19.48 -18.89 -3.03
N ASN A 489 -19.89 -17.64 -3.12
CA ASN A 489 -20.63 -17.08 -4.24
C ASN A 489 -19.68 -16.21 -5.08
N PRO A 490 -19.26 -16.64 -6.27
CA PRO A 490 -18.52 -15.75 -7.15
C PRO A 490 -19.44 -14.59 -7.52
N CYS A 491 -19.16 -13.38 -7.02
CA CYS A 491 -19.73 -12.20 -7.65
C CYS A 491 -19.07 -12.10 -9.03
N GLY A 492 -19.84 -12.47 -10.05
CA GLY A 492 -19.41 -12.50 -11.44
C GLY A 492 -19.97 -11.32 -12.23
N PRO A 493 -19.68 -11.26 -13.53
CA PRO A 493 -20.30 -10.31 -14.46
C PRO A 493 -21.82 -10.52 -14.65
N GLU A 494 -22.44 -11.40 -13.87
CA GLU A 494 -23.89 -11.68 -13.89
C GLU A 494 -24.58 -11.23 -12.59
N CYS A 495 -23.91 -10.45 -11.73
CA CYS A 495 -24.54 -9.96 -10.52
C CYS A 495 -25.74 -9.05 -10.85
N ASN A 496 -26.91 -9.43 -10.34
CA ASN A 496 -28.16 -8.72 -10.57
C ASN A 496 -28.46 -7.75 -9.43
N PRO A 497 -29.18 -6.64 -9.69
CA PRO A 497 -29.72 -5.80 -8.63
C PRO A 497 -30.49 -6.64 -7.62
N GLY A 498 -30.12 -6.52 -6.34
CA GLY A 498 -30.67 -7.34 -5.25
C GLY A 498 -29.77 -8.49 -4.81
N ASP A 499 -28.68 -8.80 -5.54
CA ASP A 499 -27.70 -9.76 -5.07
C ASP A 499 -27.04 -9.26 -3.77
N PRO A 500 -26.74 -10.17 -2.81
CA PRO A 500 -26.19 -9.81 -1.50
C PRO A 500 -24.94 -8.93 -1.58
N CYS A 501 -24.07 -9.17 -2.57
CA CYS A 501 -22.84 -8.37 -2.71
C CYS A 501 -23.09 -6.95 -3.21
N ILE A 502 -24.07 -6.74 -4.09
CA ILE A 502 -24.47 -5.39 -4.50
C ILE A 502 -25.12 -4.67 -3.31
N ASN A 503 -26.04 -5.33 -2.61
CA ASN A 503 -26.74 -4.74 -1.46
C ASN A 503 -25.77 -4.34 -0.34
N LEU A 504 -24.76 -5.16 -0.05
CA LEU A 504 -23.77 -4.84 0.97
C LEU A 504 -22.88 -3.66 0.57
N VAL A 505 -22.40 -3.63 -0.67
CA VAL A 505 -21.56 -2.53 -1.17
C VAL A 505 -22.35 -1.22 -1.17
N ASN A 506 -23.63 -1.25 -1.56
CA ASN A 506 -24.53 -0.10 -1.48
C ASN A 506 -24.71 0.38 -0.04
N ALA A 507 -24.94 -0.53 0.90
CA ALA A 507 -25.07 -0.19 2.32
C ALA A 507 -23.79 0.45 2.87
N LEU A 508 -22.61 -0.07 2.53
CA LEU A 508 -21.32 0.52 2.92
C LEU A 508 -21.10 1.90 2.29
N ALA A 509 -21.49 2.09 1.02
CA ALA A 509 -21.41 3.38 0.35
C ALA A 509 -22.35 4.43 0.98
N ASN A 510 -23.56 4.04 1.39
CA ASN A 510 -24.51 4.89 2.09
C ASN A 510 -23.98 5.29 3.48
N LEU A 511 -23.48 4.31 4.25
CA LEU A 511 -22.85 4.56 5.55
C LEU A 511 -21.67 5.54 5.42
N ARG A 512 -20.80 5.34 4.41
CA ARG A 512 -19.72 6.27 4.06
C ARG A 512 -20.25 7.67 3.78
N SER A 513 -21.29 7.80 2.95
CA SER A 513 -21.89 9.09 2.58
C SER A 513 -22.38 9.87 3.80
N ILE A 514 -23.07 9.20 4.73
CA ILE A 514 -23.55 9.82 5.98
C ILE A 514 -22.40 10.27 6.87
N ILE A 515 -21.35 9.44 6.99
CA ILE A 515 -20.17 9.81 7.77
C ILE A 515 -19.41 10.98 7.13
N ASP A 516 -19.24 10.99 5.81
CA ASP A 516 -18.61 12.11 5.10
C ASP A 516 -19.44 13.40 5.26
N HIS A 517 -20.76 13.30 5.21
CA HIS A 517 -21.65 14.43 5.45
C HIS A 517 -21.45 15.02 6.85
N LYS A 518 -21.40 14.19 7.90
CA LYS A 518 -21.15 14.63 9.28
C LYS A 518 -19.72 15.13 9.49
N ALA A 519 -18.75 14.53 8.81
CA ALA A 519 -17.33 14.85 8.88
C ALA A 519 -16.88 15.79 7.75
N ARG A 520 -17.78 16.56 7.12
CA ARG A 520 -17.51 17.32 5.90
C ARG A 520 -16.29 18.23 6.01
N LYS A 521 -16.10 18.84 7.18
CA LYS A 521 -14.95 19.73 7.46
C LYS A 521 -13.61 19.00 7.41
N LEU A 522 -13.61 17.70 7.70
CA LEU A 522 -12.40 16.88 7.74
C LEU A 522 -11.98 16.38 6.35
N ASN A 523 -12.87 16.38 5.35
CA ASN A 523 -12.59 15.92 3.99
C ASN A 523 -11.87 14.56 3.97
N LEU A 524 -12.45 13.57 4.66
CA LEU A 524 -11.80 12.27 4.91
C LEU A 524 -11.68 11.43 3.64
N PHE A 525 -12.70 11.49 2.78
CA PHE A 525 -12.82 10.69 1.56
C PHE A 525 -12.47 11.47 0.29
N GLY A 526 -11.88 12.67 0.42
CA GLY A 526 -11.55 13.53 -0.72
C GLY A 526 -12.75 14.31 -1.26
N ALA A 527 -12.53 15.08 -2.33
CA ALA A 527 -13.49 16.09 -2.79
C ALA A 527 -14.65 15.56 -3.64
N LEU A 528 -14.61 14.31 -4.09
CA LEU A 528 -15.55 13.74 -5.07
C LEU A 528 -16.90 13.30 -4.52
N GLY A 529 -17.00 13.05 -3.21
CA GLY A 529 -18.31 12.83 -2.57
C GLY A 529 -19.32 13.97 -2.79
N ARG A 530 -18.85 15.14 -3.28
CA ARG A 530 -19.68 16.30 -3.59
C ARG A 530 -20.40 16.23 -4.94
N HIS A 531 -19.89 15.46 -5.92
CA HIS A 531 -20.46 15.41 -7.27
C HIS A 531 -21.26 14.14 -7.57
N GLU A 532 -20.88 12.99 -6.97
CA GLU A 532 -21.61 11.71 -7.18
C GLU A 532 -23.11 11.81 -6.85
N ILE A 533 -23.51 12.58 -5.82
CA ILE A 533 -24.91 12.69 -5.40
C ILE A 533 -25.74 13.57 -6.35
N LEU A 534 -25.10 14.49 -7.10
CA LEU A 534 -25.80 15.41 -7.99
C LEU A 534 -25.83 14.90 -9.44
N ASP A 535 -24.79 14.19 -9.89
CA ASP A 535 -24.67 13.77 -11.30
C ASP A 535 -25.43 12.49 -11.67
N ASP A 536 -25.92 11.69 -10.72
CA ASP A 536 -26.83 10.56 -11.00
C ASP A 536 -28.13 11.01 -11.69
N SER A 537 -28.45 12.31 -11.64
CA SER A 537 -29.60 12.90 -12.30
C SER A 537 -29.34 13.44 -13.72
N LEU A 538 -28.07 13.56 -14.15
CA LEU A 538 -27.69 14.24 -15.40
C LEU A 538 -27.14 13.33 -16.51
N GLY A 539 -27.14 12.00 -16.31
CA GLY A 539 -26.95 11.04 -17.41
C GLY A 539 -25.61 11.13 -18.15
N SER A 540 -24.58 11.72 -17.54
CA SER A 540 -23.22 11.79 -18.08
C SER A 540 -22.56 10.41 -18.00
N PRO A 541 -22.36 9.67 -19.12
CA PRO A 541 -22.04 8.24 -19.07
C PRO A 541 -20.56 7.90 -18.82
N GLU A 542 -19.64 8.87 -18.76
CA GLU A 542 -18.27 8.59 -19.21
C GLU A 542 -17.11 8.61 -18.18
N SER A 543 -17.28 8.86 -16.87
CA SER A 543 -16.06 8.82 -16.01
C SER A 543 -16.14 8.37 -14.56
N THR A 544 -17.30 8.18 -13.95
CA THR A 544 -17.38 7.70 -12.56
C THR A 544 -17.85 6.25 -12.53
N VAL A 545 -16.89 5.33 -12.42
CA VAL A 545 -17.21 3.92 -12.17
C VAL A 545 -17.85 3.83 -10.79
N SER A 546 -19.18 3.69 -10.78
CA SER A 546 -19.96 3.53 -9.56
C SER A 546 -19.39 2.40 -8.70
N GLU A 547 -19.15 2.66 -7.41
CA GLU A 547 -18.68 1.65 -6.45
C GLU A 547 -19.58 0.40 -6.45
N THR A 548 -20.85 0.61 -6.78
CA THR A 548 -21.91 -0.39 -6.77
C THR A 548 -21.83 -1.36 -7.95
N ASN A 549 -21.17 -0.97 -9.04
CA ASN A 549 -21.13 -1.77 -10.26
C ASN A 549 -20.23 -3.01 -10.09
N CYS A 550 -20.81 -4.18 -9.82
CA CYS A 550 -20.12 -5.48 -9.85
C CYS A 550 -19.64 -5.88 -11.24
N LEU A 551 -20.24 -5.32 -12.30
CA LEU A 551 -20.02 -5.73 -13.69
C LEU A 551 -18.81 -5.06 -14.32
N ALA A 552 -18.42 -3.88 -13.85
CA ALA A 552 -17.20 -3.23 -14.28
C ALA A 552 -16.02 -4.13 -13.88
N ILE A 553 -15.28 -4.65 -14.85
CA ILE A 553 -14.04 -5.40 -14.62
C ILE A 553 -13.19 -4.55 -13.66
N SER A 554 -13.10 -4.99 -12.41
CA SER A 554 -12.46 -4.21 -11.36
C SER A 554 -10.97 -4.22 -11.65
N ASN A 555 -10.50 -3.17 -12.34
CA ASN A 555 -9.08 -2.94 -12.44
C ASN A 555 -8.53 -2.64 -11.02
N CYS A 556 -7.24 -2.89 -10.80
CA CYS A 556 -6.64 -2.71 -9.47
C CYS A 556 -6.87 -1.30 -8.90
N ARG A 557 -6.99 -0.27 -9.75
CA ARG A 557 -7.26 1.13 -9.36
C ARG A 557 -8.59 1.30 -8.65
N HIS A 558 -9.66 0.73 -9.21
CA HIS A 558 -10.98 0.79 -8.60
C HIS A 558 -10.99 0.00 -7.29
N THR A 559 -10.44 -1.22 -7.29
CA THR A 559 -10.36 -2.05 -6.09
C THR A 559 -9.60 -1.35 -4.96
N GLY A 560 -8.43 -0.79 -5.26
CA GLY A 560 -7.65 -0.03 -4.28
C GLY A 560 -8.35 1.24 -3.81
N ALA A 561 -9.17 1.90 -4.64
CA ALA A 561 -9.93 3.10 -4.25
C ALA A 561 -10.99 2.73 -3.24
N LEU A 562 -11.73 1.68 -3.56
CA LEU A 562 -12.79 1.15 -2.73
C LEU A 562 -12.26 0.74 -1.37
N PHE A 563 -11.15 0.00 -1.32
CA PHE A 563 -10.58 -0.48 -0.07
C PHE A 563 -9.93 0.63 0.76
N ALA A 564 -9.33 1.64 0.13
CA ALA A 564 -8.85 2.83 0.84
C ALA A 564 -10.02 3.62 1.47
N ARG A 565 -11.17 3.69 0.78
CA ARG A 565 -12.42 4.26 1.32
C ARG A 565 -12.99 3.41 2.45
N TYR A 566 -13.00 2.09 2.34
CA TYR A 566 -13.43 1.19 3.43
C TYR A 566 -12.54 1.30 4.66
N MET A 567 -11.21 1.38 4.48
CA MET A 567 -10.30 1.61 5.60
C MET A 567 -10.61 2.96 6.27
N THR A 568 -10.72 4.04 5.50
CA THR A 568 -11.05 5.38 6.05
C THR A 568 -12.39 5.39 6.78
N LEU A 569 -13.40 4.71 6.23
CA LEU A 569 -14.72 4.53 6.85
C LEU A 569 -14.59 3.82 8.20
N PHE A 570 -13.90 2.68 8.23
CA PHE A 570 -13.73 1.88 9.42
C PHE A 570 -12.95 2.64 10.52
N GLU A 571 -11.85 3.29 10.16
CA GLU A 571 -11.05 4.12 11.06
C GLU A 571 -11.85 5.26 11.69
N ARG A 572 -12.77 5.86 10.92
CA ARG A 572 -13.66 6.89 11.43
C ARG A 572 -14.72 6.32 12.37
N LEU A 573 -15.30 5.17 12.05
CA LEU A 573 -16.26 4.48 12.92
C LEU A 573 -15.65 4.12 14.28
N VAL A 574 -14.44 3.57 14.28
CA VAL A 574 -13.72 3.24 15.52
C VAL A 574 -13.39 4.52 16.32
N ALA A 575 -13.00 5.61 15.64
CA ALA A 575 -12.81 6.89 16.31
C ALA A 575 -14.10 7.44 16.94
N MET A 576 -15.25 7.27 16.28
CA MET A 576 -16.56 7.70 16.79
C MET A 576 -17.03 6.87 17.98
N SER A 577 -16.71 5.58 18.03
CA SER A 577 -17.12 4.70 19.12
C SER A 577 -16.33 4.92 20.42
N SER A 578 -15.22 5.66 20.35
CA SER A 578 -14.29 5.91 21.47
C SER A 578 -13.65 4.64 22.08
N HIS A 579 -13.85 3.48 21.45
CA HIS A 579 -13.22 2.22 21.84
C HIS A 579 -11.83 2.09 21.23
N SER A 580 -11.00 1.25 21.85
CA SER A 580 -9.69 0.91 21.29
C SER A 580 -9.84 -0.01 20.08
N VAL A 581 -8.88 0.06 19.16
CA VAL A 581 -8.83 -0.82 17.98
C VAL A 581 -8.72 -2.30 18.41
N VAL A 582 -8.06 -2.58 19.54
CA VAL A 582 -7.89 -3.93 20.09
C VAL A 582 -9.23 -4.51 20.54
N GLU A 583 -10.04 -3.75 21.29
CA GLU A 583 -11.38 -4.20 21.72
C GLU A 583 -12.28 -4.47 20.50
N VAL A 584 -12.23 -3.61 19.48
CA VAL A 584 -12.99 -3.81 18.22
C VAL A 584 -12.50 -5.06 17.49
N TYR A 585 -11.19 -5.34 17.47
CA TYR A 585 -10.62 -6.54 16.88
C TYR A 585 -11.04 -7.81 17.61
N GLU A 586 -10.95 -7.85 18.93
CA GLU A 586 -11.40 -8.98 19.75
C GLU A 586 -12.88 -9.27 19.51
N LYS A 587 -13.72 -8.22 19.51
CA LYS A 587 -15.14 -8.38 19.21
C LYS A 587 -15.40 -8.84 17.78
N CYS A 588 -14.60 -8.38 16.81
CA CYS A 588 -14.68 -8.84 15.43
C CYS A 588 -14.33 -10.33 15.31
N CYS A 589 -13.34 -10.82 16.08
CA CYS A 589 -12.99 -12.24 16.11
C CYS A 589 -14.17 -13.09 16.56
N GLU A 590 -14.87 -12.70 17.64
CA GLU A 590 -16.07 -13.41 18.12
C GLU A 590 -17.17 -13.48 17.04
N ILE A 591 -17.45 -12.35 16.40
CA ILE A 591 -18.51 -12.26 15.38
C ILE A 591 -18.17 -13.11 14.13
N VAL A 592 -16.91 -13.10 13.70
CA VAL A 592 -16.44 -13.92 12.57
C VAL A 592 -16.42 -15.41 12.94
N GLU A 593 -16.10 -15.75 14.18
CA GLU A 593 -16.14 -17.13 14.68
C GLU A 593 -17.57 -17.70 14.67
N ILE A 594 -18.54 -16.94 15.15
CA ILE A 594 -19.97 -17.33 15.10
C ILE A 594 -20.42 -17.52 13.64
N ALA A 595 -20.02 -16.61 12.74
CA ALA A 595 -20.35 -16.70 11.31
C ALA A 595 -19.76 -17.97 10.68
N TYR A 596 -18.52 -18.29 11.01
CA TYR A 596 -17.83 -19.48 10.53
C TYR A 596 -18.45 -20.77 11.03
N GLN A 597 -18.79 -20.84 12.32
CA GLN A 597 -19.49 -22.00 12.91
C GLN A 597 -20.80 -22.29 12.17
N ARG A 598 -21.62 -21.26 11.94
CA ARG A 598 -22.86 -21.38 11.14
C ARG A 598 -22.60 -21.85 9.71
N ALA A 599 -21.54 -21.35 9.07
CA ALA A 599 -21.16 -21.75 7.71
C ALA A 599 -20.78 -23.24 7.65
N VAL A 600 -19.97 -23.71 8.60
CA VAL A 600 -19.57 -25.13 8.71
C VAL A 600 -20.76 -26.03 8.99
N GLU A 601 -21.63 -25.67 9.93
CA GLU A 601 -22.85 -26.44 10.22
C GLU A 601 -23.77 -26.57 9.00
N LYS A 602 -23.90 -25.48 8.23
CA LYS A 602 -24.69 -25.44 7.01
C LYS A 602 -24.08 -26.35 5.93
N GLU A 603 -22.77 -26.25 5.71
CA GLU A 603 -22.06 -27.10 4.75
C GLU A 603 -22.18 -28.58 5.13
N PHE A 604 -22.05 -28.91 6.42
CA PHE A 604 -22.24 -30.27 6.92
C PHE A 604 -23.65 -30.81 6.63
N LYS A 605 -24.70 -30.02 6.93
CA LYS A 605 -26.10 -30.37 6.61
C LYS A 605 -26.31 -30.56 5.11
N GLU A 606 -25.70 -29.72 4.27
CA GLU A 606 -25.77 -29.84 2.81
C GLU A 606 -25.08 -31.11 2.30
N ILE A 607 -23.91 -31.46 2.83
CA ILE A 607 -23.19 -32.69 2.51
C ILE A 607 -24.01 -33.93 2.90
N GLU A 608 -24.58 -33.95 4.11
CA GLU A 608 -25.46 -35.05 4.53
C GLU A 608 -26.70 -35.19 3.64
N ALA A 609 -27.34 -34.08 3.29
CA ALA A 609 -28.48 -34.07 2.39
C ALA A 609 -28.11 -34.60 0.99
N ARG A 610 -26.93 -34.25 0.47
CA ARG A 610 -26.41 -34.79 -0.81
C ARG A 610 -26.19 -36.30 -0.72
N LYS A 611 -25.56 -36.80 0.34
CA LYS A 611 -25.35 -38.24 0.56
C LYS A 611 -26.66 -39.01 0.66
N ARG A 612 -27.67 -38.48 1.38
CA ARG A 612 -29.00 -39.12 1.46
C ARG A 612 -29.67 -39.22 0.09
N ARG A 613 -29.66 -38.13 -0.70
CA ARG A 613 -30.21 -38.12 -2.07
C ARG A 613 -29.48 -39.09 -3.00
N GLU A 614 -28.17 -39.24 -2.84
CA GLU A 614 -27.38 -40.19 -3.62
C GLU A 614 -27.75 -41.65 -3.29
N VAL A 615 -27.91 -41.97 -2.00
CA VAL A 615 -28.37 -43.29 -1.55
C VAL A 615 -29.81 -43.58 -2.04
N GLU A 616 -30.70 -42.59 -1.99
CA GLU A 616 -32.07 -42.70 -2.53
C GLU A 616 -32.05 -42.95 -4.05
N ARG A 617 -31.21 -42.21 -4.79
CA ARG A 617 -31.03 -42.43 -6.24
C ARG A 617 -30.51 -43.82 -6.57
N GLN A 618 -29.52 -44.31 -5.81
CA GLN A 618 -28.99 -45.67 -5.99
C GLN A 618 -30.07 -46.73 -5.73
N LYS A 619 -31.00 -46.49 -4.80
CA LYS A 619 -32.14 -47.39 -4.55
C LYS A 619 -33.18 -47.38 -5.66
N GLU A 620 -33.36 -46.25 -6.36
CA GLU A 620 -34.37 -46.12 -7.42
C GLU A 620 -33.97 -46.77 -8.76
N GLY A 621 -32.73 -47.28 -8.88
CA GLY A 621 -32.28 -48.04 -10.06
C GLY A 621 -32.36 -47.28 -11.40
N LYS A 622 -32.56 -45.95 -11.36
CA LYS A 622 -32.65 -45.12 -12.56
C LYS A 622 -31.26 -44.64 -12.95
N ASP A 623 -30.72 -45.32 -13.96
CA ASP A 623 -29.49 -44.98 -14.67
C ASP A 623 -29.66 -43.76 -15.59
N SER A 624 -30.37 -42.72 -15.12
CA SER A 624 -30.57 -41.51 -15.91
C SER A 624 -29.50 -40.47 -15.57
N THR A 625 -28.69 -40.17 -16.58
CA THR A 625 -27.69 -39.10 -16.66
C THR A 625 -28.37 -37.72 -16.52
N ILE A 626 -28.93 -37.42 -15.36
CA ILE A 626 -29.58 -36.14 -15.09
C ILE A 626 -28.50 -35.17 -14.62
N LYS A 627 -28.30 -34.10 -15.40
CA LYS A 627 -27.52 -32.92 -15.00
C LYS A 627 -27.96 -32.49 -13.61
N VAL A 628 -27.08 -32.65 -12.63
CA VAL A 628 -27.29 -32.16 -11.26
C VAL A 628 -27.27 -30.63 -11.36
N TYR A 629 -28.44 -30.04 -11.59
CA TYR A 629 -28.63 -28.62 -11.36
C TYR A 629 -28.49 -28.43 -9.85
N CYS A 630 -27.38 -27.83 -9.42
CA CYS A 630 -27.19 -27.35 -8.07
C CYS A 630 -28.30 -26.33 -7.78
N ARG A 631 -29.42 -26.82 -7.23
CA ARG A 631 -30.55 -25.97 -6.82
C ARG A 631 -30.01 -25.01 -5.76
N THR A 632 -30.07 -23.72 -6.05
CA THR A 632 -29.74 -22.65 -5.10
C THR A 632 -30.59 -22.85 -3.85
N PRO A 633 -29.99 -23.16 -2.69
CA PRO A 633 -30.74 -23.36 -1.46
C PRO A 633 -31.42 -22.04 -1.06
N GLY A 634 -32.57 -22.14 -0.39
CA GLY A 634 -33.50 -21.04 -0.10
C GLY A 634 -32.85 -19.72 0.35
N ARG A 635 -33.43 -18.61 -0.13
CA ARG A 635 -32.99 -17.22 0.07
C ARG A 635 -33.06 -16.72 1.51
N ASP A 636 -33.63 -17.50 2.43
CA ASP A 636 -34.23 -16.93 3.65
C ASP A 636 -33.25 -16.78 4.84
N ASP A 637 -32.01 -17.31 4.76
CA ASP A 637 -31.08 -17.41 5.90
C ASP A 637 -29.67 -16.84 5.64
N GLU A 638 -29.47 -16.05 4.58
CA GLU A 638 -28.19 -15.34 4.46
C GLU A 638 -28.16 -14.20 5.48
N ASP A 639 -27.23 -14.28 6.45
CA ASP A 639 -26.88 -13.23 7.41
C ASP A 639 -26.95 -11.89 6.67
N ASN A 640 -28.00 -11.10 6.89
CA ASN A 640 -28.28 -9.95 6.04
C ASN A 640 -27.27 -8.83 6.36
N LEU A 641 -26.05 -8.96 5.83
CA LEU A 641 -24.91 -8.07 6.09
C LEU A 641 -25.27 -6.63 5.74
N ALA A 642 -26.05 -6.41 4.68
CA ALA A 642 -26.54 -5.09 4.31
C ALA A 642 -27.43 -4.48 5.40
N LYS A 643 -28.33 -5.27 6.00
CA LYS A 643 -29.15 -4.82 7.14
C LYS A 643 -28.30 -4.45 8.36
N ILE A 644 -27.22 -5.21 8.63
CA ILE A 644 -26.28 -4.89 9.72
C ILE A 644 -25.68 -3.50 9.50
N VAL A 645 -25.18 -3.21 8.29
CA VAL A 645 -24.62 -1.90 7.96
C VAL A 645 -25.68 -0.78 8.02
N ASN A 646 -26.89 -1.03 7.50
CA ASN A 646 -28.00 -0.07 7.55
C ASN A 646 -28.45 0.25 8.98
N ASN A 647 -28.34 -0.69 9.92
CA ASN A 647 -28.63 -0.42 11.33
C ASN A 647 -27.61 0.56 11.93
N VAL A 648 -26.32 0.40 11.62
CA VAL A 648 -25.27 1.33 12.05
C VAL A 648 -25.44 2.70 11.38
N GLU A 649 -25.83 2.70 10.10
CA GLU A 649 -26.19 3.91 9.36
C GLU A 649 -27.32 4.67 10.07
N ALA A 650 -28.41 3.98 10.42
CA ALA A 650 -29.54 4.55 11.14
C ALA A 650 -29.10 5.14 12.48
N LYS A 651 -28.33 4.40 13.29
CA LYS A 651 -27.78 4.89 14.56
C LYS A 651 -27.02 6.20 14.38
N ILE A 652 -26.11 6.26 13.42
CA ILE A 652 -25.34 7.49 13.15
C ILE A 652 -26.28 8.61 12.70
N LYS A 653 -27.25 8.33 11.83
CA LYS A 653 -28.23 9.32 11.35
C LYS A 653 -29.03 9.93 12.51
N TYR A 654 -29.44 9.11 13.48
CA TYR A 654 -30.20 9.53 14.67
C TYR A 654 -29.32 9.94 15.86
N GLU A 655 -28.01 10.10 15.66
CA GLU A 655 -27.06 10.52 16.71
C GLU A 655 -26.97 9.58 17.91
N GLU A 656 -27.28 8.30 17.69
CA GLU A 656 -27.06 7.25 18.68
C GLU A 656 -25.57 6.91 18.80
N LEU A 657 -25.18 6.41 19.97
CA LEU A 657 -23.79 6.00 20.25
C LEU A 657 -23.43 4.77 19.41
N VAL A 658 -22.33 4.88 18.66
CA VAL A 658 -21.73 3.76 17.92
C VAL A 658 -21.00 2.87 18.93
N THR A 659 -21.38 1.60 19.02
CA THR A 659 -20.80 0.64 19.98
C THR A 659 -19.62 -0.12 19.40
N VAL A 660 -18.85 -0.81 20.25
CA VAL A 660 -17.79 -1.76 19.82
C VAL A 660 -18.33 -2.86 18.89
N GLU A 661 -19.56 -3.33 19.16
CA GLU A 661 -20.23 -4.36 18.37
C GLU A 661 -20.64 -3.83 16.99
N ASP A 662 -21.09 -2.58 16.89
CA ASP A 662 -21.37 -1.92 15.60
C ASP A 662 -20.10 -1.86 14.74
N CYS A 663 -18.96 -1.44 15.32
CA CYS A 663 -17.68 -1.41 14.62
C CYS A 663 -17.23 -2.81 14.17
N ALA A 664 -17.32 -3.81 15.04
CA ALA A 664 -16.91 -5.19 14.75
C ALA A 664 -17.78 -5.85 13.67
N ASN A 665 -19.08 -5.56 13.68
CA ASN A 665 -20.02 -5.98 12.64
C ASN A 665 -19.70 -5.34 11.28
N VAL A 666 -19.42 -4.04 11.25
CA VAL A 666 -19.00 -3.35 10.01
C VAL A 666 -17.65 -3.88 9.53
N ALA A 667 -16.72 -4.22 10.43
CA ALA A 667 -15.46 -4.86 10.06
C ALA A 667 -15.69 -6.20 9.34
N ARG A 668 -16.56 -7.08 9.87
CA ARG A 668 -16.97 -8.33 9.19
C ARG A 668 -17.58 -8.06 7.81
N CYS A 669 -18.46 -7.06 7.72
CA CYS A 669 -19.09 -6.65 6.46
C CYS A 669 -18.05 -6.16 5.43
N ILE A 670 -17.05 -5.41 5.86
CA ILE A 670 -15.94 -4.96 5.02
C ILE A 670 -15.11 -6.16 4.54
N ILE A 671 -14.84 -7.17 5.37
CA ILE A 671 -14.13 -8.39 4.95
C ILE A 671 -14.94 -9.15 3.88
N ALA A 672 -16.26 -9.24 4.04
CA ALA A 672 -17.14 -9.87 3.05
C ALA A 672 -17.14 -9.09 1.72
N ALA A 673 -17.30 -7.77 1.78
CA ALA A 673 -17.22 -6.89 0.61
C ALA A 673 -15.85 -6.98 -0.07
N TRP A 674 -14.77 -7.06 0.71
CA TRP A 674 -13.42 -7.29 0.22
C TRP A 674 -13.31 -8.61 -0.54
N ALA A 675 -13.78 -9.72 0.03
CA ALA A 675 -13.72 -11.03 -0.63
C ALA A 675 -14.51 -11.08 -1.95
N TRP A 676 -15.57 -10.29 -2.09
CA TRP A 676 -16.33 -10.16 -3.33
C TRP A 676 -15.68 -9.26 -4.39
N ARG A 677 -14.88 -8.27 -3.97
CA ARG A 677 -14.38 -7.22 -4.87
C ARG A 677 -12.87 -7.27 -5.12
N VAL A 678 -12.13 -8.02 -4.31
CA VAL A 678 -10.68 -8.14 -4.45
C VAL A 678 -10.34 -8.80 -5.78
N ARG A 679 -9.30 -8.29 -6.44
CA ARG A 679 -8.80 -8.92 -7.67
C ARG A 679 -8.25 -10.31 -7.33
N LYS A 680 -8.87 -11.34 -7.90
CA LYS A 680 -8.43 -12.72 -7.74
C LYS A 680 -7.22 -12.97 -8.65
N LEU A 681 -6.09 -13.32 -8.06
CA LEU A 681 -4.91 -13.84 -8.75
C LEU A 681 -5.03 -15.36 -8.88
N ARG A 682 -4.53 -15.90 -9.99
CA ARG A 682 -4.24 -17.33 -10.11
C ARG A 682 -2.96 -17.65 -9.34
N ASP A 683 -2.70 -18.94 -9.12
CA ASP A 683 -1.48 -19.37 -8.44
C ASP A 683 -0.24 -18.76 -9.09
N LEU A 684 0.52 -18.03 -8.27
CA LEU A 684 1.82 -17.49 -8.67
C LEU A 684 2.81 -18.67 -8.71
N GLU A 685 3.36 -18.94 -9.89
CA GLU A 685 4.37 -19.99 -10.06
C GLU A 685 5.77 -19.38 -10.05
N TRP A 686 6.67 -19.96 -9.26
CA TRP A 686 8.09 -19.86 -9.49
C TRP A 686 8.50 -20.95 -10.47
N ARG A 687 9.09 -20.58 -11.61
CA ARG A 687 9.69 -21.53 -12.55
C ARG A 687 11.20 -21.36 -12.47
N GLU A 688 11.91 -22.43 -12.14
CA GLU A 688 13.36 -22.43 -12.33
C GLU A 688 13.60 -22.42 -13.84
N GLY A 689 14.43 -21.48 -14.30
CA GLY A 689 14.61 -21.20 -15.73
C GLY A 689 15.41 -22.29 -16.43
N ASP A 690 14.79 -23.43 -16.72
CA ASP A 690 15.30 -24.38 -17.70
C ASP A 690 15.01 -23.80 -19.09
N SER A 691 15.95 -22.98 -19.57
CA SER A 691 15.82 -22.10 -20.73
C SER A 691 15.69 -22.78 -22.10
N GLU A 692 15.51 -24.10 -22.19
CA GLU A 692 15.63 -24.81 -23.47
C GLU A 692 14.32 -25.25 -24.12
N HIS A 693 13.18 -25.35 -23.42
CA HIS A 693 11.96 -25.91 -24.02
C HIS A 693 10.70 -25.15 -23.59
N MET A 694 10.49 -23.96 -24.14
CA MET A 694 9.19 -23.29 -24.05
C MET A 694 8.30 -23.78 -25.20
N PRO A 695 7.28 -24.62 -24.97
CA PRO A 695 6.39 -25.04 -26.05
C PRO A 695 5.61 -23.82 -26.56
N PRO A 696 5.47 -23.64 -27.88
CA PRO A 696 4.70 -22.54 -28.43
C PRO A 696 3.23 -22.72 -28.08
N THR A 697 2.72 -21.93 -27.13
CA THR A 697 1.31 -21.92 -26.76
C THR A 697 0.52 -21.09 -27.78
N PHE A 698 0.17 -21.71 -28.91
CA PHE A 698 -0.80 -21.13 -29.85
C PHE A 698 -2.24 -21.40 -29.36
N GLY A 699 -3.06 -20.34 -29.27
CA GLY A 699 -4.50 -20.47 -29.52
C GLY A 699 -5.50 -20.30 -28.37
N ARG A 700 -5.13 -19.85 -27.16
CA ARG A 700 -6.12 -19.33 -26.20
C ARG A 700 -6.00 -17.82 -26.10
N PRO A 701 -7.11 -17.06 -26.17
CA PRO A 701 -7.06 -15.62 -25.90
C PRO A 701 -6.45 -15.41 -24.51
N GLU A 702 -5.33 -14.71 -24.49
CA GLU A 702 -4.51 -14.40 -23.32
C GLU A 702 -5.31 -13.54 -22.35
N LEU A 703 -6.14 -14.19 -21.53
CA LEU A 703 -6.66 -13.56 -20.33
C LEU A 703 -5.51 -13.39 -19.33
N ASP A 704 -5.05 -12.14 -19.18
CA ASP A 704 -4.30 -11.57 -18.05
C ASP A 704 -3.42 -12.58 -17.30
N ARG A 705 -2.38 -13.10 -17.97
CA ARG A 705 -1.35 -13.86 -17.26
C ARG A 705 -0.43 -12.89 -16.55
N SER A 706 -0.51 -12.84 -15.22
CA SER A 706 0.52 -12.17 -14.40
C SER A 706 1.88 -12.79 -14.69
N ALA A 707 2.91 -11.96 -14.85
CA ALA A 707 4.27 -12.42 -15.09
C ALA A 707 4.72 -13.35 -13.95
N ALA A 708 5.18 -14.56 -14.28
CA ALA A 708 5.88 -15.40 -13.31
C ALA A 708 7.23 -14.74 -12.97
N MET A 709 7.84 -15.08 -11.83
CA MET A 709 9.14 -14.46 -11.51
C MET A 709 10.19 -14.84 -12.56
N ALA A 710 10.14 -16.06 -13.09
CA ALA A 710 11.03 -16.50 -14.17
C ALA A 710 10.95 -15.60 -15.42
N ASP A 711 9.77 -15.02 -15.68
CA ASP A 711 9.53 -14.15 -16.82
C ASP A 711 10.08 -12.73 -16.58
N LEU A 712 10.40 -12.40 -15.33
CA LEU A 712 11.01 -11.13 -14.98
C LEU A 712 12.53 -11.17 -15.20
N PRO A 713 13.09 -10.08 -15.70
CA PRO A 713 14.53 -9.94 -15.96
C PRO A 713 15.38 -9.88 -14.70
N SER A 714 16.59 -10.45 -14.76
CA SER A 714 17.49 -10.64 -13.62
C SER A 714 18.10 -9.34 -13.05
N VAL A 715 18.41 -8.36 -13.91
CA VAL A 715 19.00 -7.07 -13.52
C VAL A 715 18.27 -5.94 -14.23
N LEU A 716 17.81 -4.96 -13.45
CA LEU A 716 16.99 -3.85 -13.90
C LEU A 716 17.59 -2.51 -13.44
N ALA A 717 17.61 -1.52 -14.33
CA ALA A 717 17.93 -0.13 -13.97
C ALA A 717 16.63 0.70 -13.97
N LEU A 718 16.24 1.23 -12.81
CA LEU A 718 15.05 2.08 -12.67
C LEU A 718 15.41 3.56 -12.86
N GLY A 719 14.95 4.18 -13.95
CA GLY A 719 15.30 5.54 -14.39
C GLY A 719 14.11 6.37 -14.92
N ILE A 720 14.39 7.56 -15.45
CA ILE A 720 13.41 8.56 -15.96
C ILE A 720 13.15 8.37 -17.46
N LEU A 721 11.92 8.62 -17.93
CA LEU A 721 11.61 8.80 -19.36
C LEU A 721 12.25 10.06 -19.94
#